data_AF-A0A814FA96-F1
#
_entry.id   AF-A0A814FA96-F1
#
_cell.length_a   1.000
_cell.length_b   1.000
_cell.length_c   1.000
_cell.angle_alpha   90.00
_cell.angle_beta   90.00
_cell.angle_gamma   90.00
#
_symmetry.space_group_name_H-M   'P 1'
#
loop_
_entity.id
_entity.type
_entity.pdbx_description
1 polymer ?
#
loop_
_entity_poly.entity_id
_entity_poly.type
_entity_poly.pdbx_seq_one_letter_code
_entity_poly.pdbx_strand_id
1 'polypeptide(L)'
;MAGQLPIKFQEHLQLQNVGINVTNIGFSSLTMESDKFICVREKVNDTAFVIIIDMADPNNPIKRPITADSAIMNPASKVIALKAGKTLQIFNIELRSRMKTYIMTEDCIFWKWVSVNTIGIVTETSVYHWSMEGDSQPVKMFDRHQSLVGCQIINYRTDESLQWLLVNGIQAQEGRVVGRMQLYSVERKVSQPIEGHAAAFTQFKLEANKKLSTLFSFAVRGPQGGKLHIIEIGTPAPDNQPFQNKATDIQFPAEAPNDFPVAMQTSAKHGVIYLVTKYGYVHIFDIESGTLIYMNRISADTMFVTAPYEPTSGIIAVNRKGQVLSVSIDEDNVVSYIQNTLNNPELAYKMSARCNLPGADQLFVAQFSQLFQSGNYSEAAKVAATAPRGILRTQQTIQQFQSVPPQANQPSPLLQYFSILLESSKLNKEESIELCKPVVMQGKKQLLEKWLKEDKLECSEQLGDLVKSVDPTLALSVYLRANIPMKVIQCFAETGQYQKIVLYAKKVNYQPDYIYLLRSIMRVNPEQGIQFAQLLVQDNEPLADLTQVVDVFLEQNLVQQCTAFLLDALKNNREDQGHLQTRLLEMNLMQAPQVADAILGNNMFTHYDRPHIAQLCEKAGLLQRALEHYTDLYDIKRAVVHTHLLNPEWLVNYFGRLSVDDCVECLKAMLQANIRQNLQVVVQIATKYHEQLGTQKLIELFESFKSNEGLFYFLGSIVNFSQEPDVHFKYIQAACKTGQIKEVERICRESNCYDPERVKNFLKEAKLTDQLPLIIVCDRFNFVHDLVLYLYRNNLMENIEIYVQQINPGRLPVVVGGLLDVDCSEDSIKQLILSVRGNFNVDELVEEVKKRNRIELLLPWLETRVHDGSTDPGVHTAVAKINIDSNSNPEKFLRDNAYYDSRVVGKYCEKRDPHLACVAYERGGCDMELINVCNENSLFKSEARYLVRRKDPALWEYVLREDNQYRQPLINQVIQTAVAETQDPEEISFTVKAFMIADLPNNLIELLEKIVIDNSVFSEHRNLQNLLILTAIKADRSRVMDYINSLEDYDAPDIANIAISNQLYEEAFSIYKKFEVNTSAIQVLIDHIKNLDRAYE
;
A
#
# COMPACT_ATOMS: atom_id res chain seq x y z
N MET A 1 -52.41 0.82 -36.07
CA MET A 1 -52.78 1.99 -35.25
C MET A 1 -52.12 1.78 -33.90
N ALA A 2 -50.93 2.35 -33.67
CA ALA A 2 -50.24 2.14 -32.40
C ALA A 2 -50.85 3.07 -31.35
N GLY A 3 -51.75 2.54 -30.52
CA GLY A 3 -52.17 3.22 -29.29
C GLY A 3 -50.97 3.45 -28.37
N GLN A 4 -51.10 4.39 -27.43
CA GLN A 4 -50.09 4.60 -26.40
C GLN A 4 -49.82 3.29 -25.64
N LEU A 5 -48.54 2.94 -25.46
CA LEU A 5 -48.13 1.70 -24.81
C LEU A 5 -48.03 1.91 -23.29
N PRO A 6 -48.34 0.90 -22.46
CA PRO A 6 -48.24 1.00 -21.00
C PRO A 6 -46.79 0.83 -20.49
N ILE A 7 -45.81 0.72 -21.40
CA ILE A 7 -44.42 0.40 -21.09
C ILE A 7 -43.44 1.36 -21.75
N LYS A 8 -42.29 1.57 -21.09
CA LYS A 8 -41.08 2.13 -21.70
C LYS A 8 -40.13 0.98 -22.02
N PHE A 9 -39.79 0.84 -23.30
CA PHE A 9 -38.79 -0.11 -23.78
C PHE A 9 -37.56 0.66 -24.25
N GLN A 10 -36.39 0.28 -23.76
CA GLN A 10 -35.13 0.96 -24.05
C GLN A 10 -34.00 -0.04 -24.29
N GLU A 11 -33.15 0.25 -25.27
CA GLU A 11 -31.86 -0.40 -25.47
C GLU A 11 -30.77 0.51 -24.91
N HIS A 12 -30.05 0.02 -23.90
CA HIS A 12 -29.02 0.81 -23.19
C HIS A 12 -27.66 0.72 -23.85
N LEU A 13 -27.30 -0.47 -24.32
CA LEU A 13 -25.97 -0.78 -24.83
C LEU A 13 -26.05 -1.99 -25.76
N GLN A 14 -25.21 -1.98 -26.80
CA GLN A 14 -24.90 -3.16 -27.59
C GLN A 14 -23.49 -3.64 -27.22
N LEU A 15 -23.38 -4.81 -26.58
CA LEU A 15 -22.11 -5.32 -26.03
C LEU A 15 -21.00 -5.48 -27.07
N GLN A 16 -21.38 -5.76 -28.32
CA GLN A 16 -20.42 -5.86 -29.43
C GLN A 16 -19.71 -4.53 -29.70
N ASN A 17 -20.38 -3.39 -29.47
CA ASN A 17 -19.82 -2.06 -29.71
C ASN A 17 -18.72 -1.69 -28.70
N VAL A 18 -18.70 -2.35 -27.54
CA VAL A 18 -17.68 -2.17 -26.49
C VAL A 18 -16.63 -3.30 -26.52
N GLY A 19 -16.53 -4.02 -27.64
CA GLY A 19 -15.46 -4.99 -27.89
C GLY A 19 -15.70 -6.38 -27.29
N ILE A 20 -16.92 -6.73 -26.87
CA ILE A 20 -17.24 -8.08 -26.41
C ILE A 20 -17.47 -9.02 -27.59
N ASN A 21 -16.74 -10.13 -27.62
CA ASN A 21 -16.95 -11.17 -28.63
C ASN A 21 -18.32 -11.88 -28.44
N VAL A 22 -19.07 -12.02 -29.53
CA VAL A 22 -20.40 -12.66 -29.58
C VAL A 22 -20.39 -14.07 -29.01
N THR A 23 -19.31 -14.83 -29.17
CA THR A 23 -19.19 -16.20 -28.62
C THR A 23 -19.24 -16.24 -27.10
N ASN A 24 -18.89 -15.13 -26.45
CA ASN A 24 -18.87 -15.00 -24.99
C ASN A 24 -20.17 -14.41 -24.43
N ILE A 25 -21.16 -14.12 -25.29
CA ILE A 25 -22.47 -13.60 -24.90
C ILE A 25 -23.41 -14.79 -24.65
N GLY A 26 -23.27 -15.39 -23.48
CA GLY A 26 -24.07 -16.54 -23.08
C GLY A 26 -24.08 -16.74 -21.57
N PHE A 27 -25.01 -17.58 -21.09
CA PHE A 27 -25.24 -17.81 -19.65
C PHE A 27 -24.02 -18.31 -18.88
N SER A 28 -23.12 -19.06 -19.55
CA SER A 28 -21.91 -19.58 -18.91
C SER A 28 -20.82 -18.51 -18.74
N SER A 29 -20.71 -17.56 -19.65
CA SER A 29 -19.60 -16.60 -19.74
C SER A 29 -19.98 -15.18 -19.33
N LEU A 30 -21.26 -14.81 -19.38
CA LEU A 30 -21.76 -13.48 -19.02
C LEU A 30 -22.70 -13.55 -17.83
N THR A 31 -22.44 -12.72 -16.81
CA THR A 31 -23.26 -12.59 -15.60
C THR A 31 -23.71 -11.14 -15.41
N MET A 32 -24.89 -10.96 -14.83
CA MET A 32 -25.48 -9.66 -14.52
C MET A 32 -26.31 -9.85 -13.24
N GLU A 33 -25.71 -9.46 -12.11
CA GLU A 33 -26.27 -9.66 -10.78
C GLU A 33 -27.21 -8.53 -10.36
N SER A 34 -26.95 -7.33 -10.89
CA SER A 34 -27.76 -6.12 -10.76
C SER A 34 -27.73 -5.33 -12.05
N ASP A 35 -28.42 -4.19 -12.08
CA ASP A 35 -28.34 -3.22 -13.17
C ASP A 35 -27.04 -2.37 -13.17
N LYS A 36 -26.13 -2.59 -12.22
CA LYS A 36 -24.90 -1.79 -12.08
C LYS A 36 -23.75 -2.33 -12.91
N PHE A 37 -23.62 -3.66 -13.01
CA PHE A 37 -22.46 -4.29 -13.66
C PHE A 37 -22.85 -5.46 -14.56
N ILE A 38 -22.22 -5.52 -15.72
CA ILE A 38 -22.18 -6.71 -16.57
C ILE A 38 -20.75 -7.27 -16.54
N CYS A 39 -20.62 -8.55 -16.21
CA CYS A 39 -19.33 -9.22 -16.12
C CYS A 39 -19.24 -10.30 -17.19
N VAL A 40 -18.20 -10.24 -18.03
CA VAL A 40 -17.98 -11.17 -19.14
C VAL A 40 -16.63 -11.84 -18.98
N ARG A 41 -16.60 -13.16 -19.09
CA ARG A 41 -15.37 -13.95 -19.15
C ARG A 41 -15.03 -14.21 -20.62
N GLU A 42 -13.82 -13.85 -21.00
CA GLU A 42 -13.31 -13.99 -22.36
C GLU A 42 -11.93 -14.67 -22.33
N LYS A 43 -11.64 -15.49 -23.33
CA LYS A 43 -10.31 -16.06 -23.54
C LYS A 43 -9.75 -15.55 -24.87
N VAL A 44 -8.62 -14.85 -24.83
CA VAL A 44 -7.91 -14.32 -26.03
C VAL A 44 -6.51 -14.91 -26.05
N ASN A 45 -6.10 -15.56 -27.15
CA ASN A 45 -4.74 -16.09 -27.32
C ASN A 45 -4.20 -16.83 -26.08
N ASP A 46 -4.99 -17.78 -25.58
CA ASP A 46 -4.75 -18.57 -24.35
C ASP A 46 -4.73 -17.84 -23.00
N THR A 47 -4.85 -16.52 -22.97
CA THR A 47 -5.01 -15.76 -21.73
C THR A 47 -6.50 -15.53 -21.41
N ALA A 48 -6.89 -15.83 -20.16
CA ALA A 48 -8.24 -15.59 -19.65
C ALA A 48 -8.35 -14.17 -19.09
N PHE A 49 -9.43 -13.49 -19.48
CA PHE A 49 -9.78 -12.14 -19.05
C PHE A 49 -11.18 -12.12 -18.45
N VAL A 50 -11.36 -11.28 -17.45
CA VAL A 50 -12.66 -10.84 -16.96
C VAL A 50 -12.83 -9.38 -17.36
N ILE A 51 -13.90 -9.10 -18.10
CA ILE A 51 -14.30 -7.78 -18.57
C ILE A 51 -15.49 -7.33 -17.74
N ILE A 52 -15.39 -6.17 -17.12
CA ILE A 52 -16.42 -5.61 -16.25
C ILE A 52 -16.89 -4.32 -16.90
N ILE A 53 -18.16 -4.28 -17.24
CA ILE A 53 -18.85 -3.11 -17.79
C ILE A 53 -19.62 -2.48 -16.65
N ASP A 54 -19.23 -1.27 -16.27
CA ASP A 54 -19.96 -0.44 -15.32
C ASP A 54 -21.08 0.27 -16.08
N MET A 55 -22.33 0.04 -15.71
CA MET A 55 -23.49 0.61 -16.41
C MET A 55 -23.62 2.13 -16.19
N ALA A 56 -22.87 2.71 -15.24
CA ALA A 56 -22.73 4.15 -15.12
C ALA A 56 -21.76 4.75 -16.16
N ASP A 57 -20.78 3.97 -16.64
CA ASP A 57 -19.85 4.35 -17.71
C ASP A 57 -19.62 3.17 -18.68
N PRO A 58 -20.65 2.80 -19.48
CA PRO A 58 -20.62 1.57 -20.27
C PRO A 58 -19.59 1.60 -21.40
N ASN A 59 -19.13 2.79 -21.81
CA ASN A 59 -18.20 2.96 -22.93
C ASN A 59 -16.76 2.59 -22.57
N ASN A 60 -16.42 2.50 -21.28
CA ASN A 60 -15.06 2.23 -20.80
C ASN A 60 -14.98 0.90 -20.01
N PRO A 61 -15.11 -0.26 -20.67
CA PRO A 61 -15.06 -1.55 -20.00
C PRO A 61 -13.69 -1.83 -19.37
N ILE A 62 -13.70 -2.33 -18.14
CA ILE A 62 -12.48 -2.68 -17.40
C ILE A 62 -12.10 -4.12 -17.73
N LYS A 63 -11.00 -4.32 -18.48
CA LYS A 63 -10.46 -5.64 -18.80
C LYS A 63 -9.35 -6.04 -17.83
N ARG A 64 -9.47 -7.18 -17.15
CA ARG A 64 -8.48 -7.70 -16.18
C ARG A 64 -8.05 -9.12 -16.54
N PRO A 65 -6.74 -9.45 -16.54
CA PRO A 65 -6.27 -10.82 -16.76
C PRO A 65 -6.54 -11.67 -15.51
N ILE A 66 -7.69 -12.35 -15.48
CA ILE A 66 -8.16 -13.15 -14.34
C ILE A 66 -8.57 -14.52 -14.88
N THR A 67 -7.93 -15.57 -14.35
CA THR A 67 -8.28 -16.96 -14.67
C THR A 67 -9.29 -17.46 -13.65
N ALA A 68 -10.55 -17.62 -14.08
CA ALA A 68 -11.65 -18.12 -13.25
C ALA A 68 -12.71 -18.84 -14.08
N ASP A 69 -13.28 -19.90 -13.52
CA ASP A 69 -14.38 -20.68 -14.09
C ASP A 69 -15.70 -19.92 -14.05
N SER A 70 -15.87 -19.05 -13.05
CA SER A 70 -17.04 -18.17 -12.92
C SER A 70 -16.65 -16.88 -12.21
N ALA A 71 -17.33 -15.80 -12.57
CA ALA A 71 -17.11 -14.48 -12.01
C ALA A 71 -18.47 -13.76 -11.89
N ILE A 72 -18.80 -13.28 -10.69
CA ILE A 72 -20.03 -12.54 -10.41
C ILE A 72 -19.71 -11.26 -9.64
N MET A 73 -20.17 -10.13 -10.18
CA MET A 73 -20.01 -8.81 -9.54
C MET A 73 -21.00 -8.63 -8.40
N ASN A 74 -20.59 -7.91 -7.38
CA ASN A 74 -21.47 -7.52 -6.30
C ASN A 74 -22.60 -6.61 -6.82
N PRO A 75 -23.83 -6.70 -6.27
CA PRO A 75 -24.97 -5.93 -6.78
C PRO A 75 -24.80 -4.40 -6.72
N ALA A 76 -23.94 -3.87 -5.83
CA ALA A 76 -23.78 -2.43 -5.64
C ALA A 76 -22.32 -1.97 -5.67
N SER A 77 -21.40 -2.72 -5.06
CA SER A 77 -20.00 -2.31 -4.87
C SER A 77 -19.05 -2.90 -5.93
N LYS A 78 -17.85 -2.32 -6.07
CA LYS A 78 -16.79 -2.83 -6.98
C LYS A 78 -16.05 -4.05 -6.39
N VAL A 79 -16.81 -5.01 -5.89
CA VAL A 79 -16.34 -6.28 -5.34
C VAL A 79 -16.75 -7.40 -6.30
N ILE A 80 -15.84 -8.34 -6.55
CA ILE A 80 -16.07 -9.47 -7.44
C ILE A 80 -15.85 -10.78 -6.70
N ALA A 81 -16.74 -11.73 -6.89
CA ALA A 81 -16.52 -13.10 -6.47
C ALA A 81 -16.03 -13.94 -7.66
N LEU A 82 -14.92 -14.65 -7.48
CA LEU A 82 -14.27 -15.50 -8.46
C LEU A 82 -14.26 -16.97 -7.99
N LYS A 83 -14.58 -17.89 -8.90
CA LYS A 83 -14.50 -19.34 -8.68
C LYS A 83 -13.40 -19.92 -9.56
N ALA A 84 -12.47 -20.67 -8.97
CA ALA A 84 -11.46 -21.46 -9.67
C ALA A 84 -11.44 -22.88 -9.08
N GLY A 85 -12.00 -23.85 -9.80
CA GLY A 85 -12.29 -25.19 -9.31
C GLY A 85 -13.17 -25.14 -8.06
N LYS A 86 -12.63 -25.65 -6.95
CA LYS A 86 -13.26 -25.65 -5.62
C LYS A 86 -12.96 -24.40 -4.79
N THR A 87 -12.06 -23.54 -5.25
CA THR A 87 -11.65 -22.34 -4.53
C THR A 87 -12.55 -21.16 -4.91
N LEU A 88 -13.25 -20.61 -3.93
CA LEU A 88 -14.03 -19.40 -4.03
C LEU A 88 -13.25 -18.24 -3.42
N GLN A 89 -13.21 -17.10 -4.12
CA GLN A 89 -12.49 -15.90 -3.69
C GLN A 89 -13.39 -14.68 -3.82
N ILE A 90 -13.36 -13.81 -2.82
CA ILE A 90 -13.97 -12.47 -2.88
C ILE A 90 -12.81 -11.47 -2.98
N PHE A 91 -12.85 -10.64 -4.02
CA PHE A 91 -11.78 -9.72 -4.37
C PHE A 91 -12.33 -8.31 -4.53
N ASN A 92 -11.68 -7.33 -3.92
CA ASN A 92 -12.00 -5.92 -4.10
C ASN A 92 -11.23 -5.39 -5.31
N ILE A 93 -11.96 -4.97 -6.35
CA ILE A 93 -11.34 -4.53 -7.62
C ILE A 93 -10.65 -3.19 -7.46
N GLU A 94 -11.21 -2.30 -6.64
CA GLU A 94 -10.73 -0.94 -6.45
C GLU A 94 -9.45 -0.93 -5.60
N LEU A 95 -9.47 -1.62 -4.46
CA LEU A 95 -8.32 -1.77 -3.57
C LEU A 95 -7.28 -2.78 -4.09
N ARG A 96 -7.61 -3.53 -5.14
CA ARG A 96 -6.79 -4.64 -5.69
C ARG A 96 -6.36 -5.64 -4.63
N SER A 97 -7.23 -5.89 -3.66
CA SER A 97 -6.94 -6.75 -2.51
C SER A 97 -7.92 -7.90 -2.42
N ARG A 98 -7.42 -9.06 -2.01
CA ARG A 98 -8.24 -10.24 -1.75
C ARG A 98 -8.90 -10.07 -0.38
N MET A 99 -10.22 -10.07 -0.36
CA MET A 99 -11.00 -9.94 0.88
C MET A 99 -11.12 -11.28 1.60
N LYS A 100 -11.61 -12.32 0.89
CA LYS A 100 -11.85 -13.64 1.47
C LYS A 100 -11.53 -14.75 0.49
N THR A 101 -11.22 -15.93 1.02
CA THR A 101 -11.02 -17.14 0.23
C THR A 101 -11.53 -18.33 1.02
N TYR A 102 -12.18 -19.26 0.33
CA TYR A 102 -12.67 -20.49 0.92
C TYR A 102 -12.54 -21.62 -0.09
N ILE A 103 -12.14 -22.81 0.37
CA ILE A 103 -12.05 -24.01 -0.46
C ILE A 103 -13.23 -24.91 -0.10
N MET A 104 -14.15 -25.08 -1.05
CA MET A 104 -15.32 -25.94 -0.87
C MET A 104 -14.92 -27.42 -0.87
N THR A 105 -15.65 -28.24 -0.11
CA THR A 105 -15.51 -29.70 -0.13
C THR A 105 -16.08 -30.29 -1.42
N GLU A 106 -17.27 -29.82 -1.81
CA GLU A 106 -17.98 -30.16 -3.04
C GLU A 106 -17.85 -29.04 -4.08
N ASP A 107 -18.04 -29.39 -5.36
CA ASP A 107 -18.05 -28.38 -6.42
C ASP A 107 -19.29 -27.49 -6.32
N CYS A 108 -19.06 -26.18 -6.37
CA CYS A 108 -20.12 -25.19 -6.52
C CYS A 108 -20.68 -25.25 -7.94
N ILE A 109 -21.91 -25.73 -8.13
CA ILE A 109 -22.52 -25.85 -9.45
C ILE A 109 -23.19 -24.55 -9.91
N PHE A 110 -23.67 -23.75 -8.96
CA PHE A 110 -24.31 -22.47 -9.20
C PHE A 110 -24.08 -21.57 -8.00
N TRP A 111 -23.98 -20.26 -8.23
CA TRP A 111 -23.85 -19.27 -7.19
C TRP A 111 -24.35 -17.92 -7.67
N LYS A 112 -24.82 -17.12 -6.73
CA LYS A 112 -25.45 -15.83 -7.00
C LYS A 112 -25.32 -14.91 -5.79
N TRP A 113 -25.21 -13.61 -6.01
CA TRP A 113 -25.40 -12.65 -4.91
C TRP A 113 -26.88 -12.61 -4.55
N VAL A 114 -27.21 -12.94 -3.30
CA VAL A 114 -28.59 -12.87 -2.78
C VAL A 114 -28.88 -11.54 -2.11
N SER A 115 -27.83 -10.85 -1.66
CA SER A 115 -27.87 -9.48 -1.14
C SER A 115 -26.56 -8.77 -1.48
N VAL A 116 -26.43 -7.50 -1.08
CA VAL A 116 -25.19 -6.73 -1.23
C VAL A 116 -24.03 -7.35 -0.43
N ASN A 117 -24.29 -8.18 0.57
CA ASN A 117 -23.25 -8.76 1.43
C ASN A 117 -23.20 -10.29 1.46
N THR A 118 -24.14 -11.00 0.83
CA THR A 118 -24.24 -12.46 0.93
C THR A 118 -24.30 -13.12 -0.43
N ILE A 119 -23.50 -14.16 -0.61
CA ILE A 119 -23.48 -15.04 -1.78
C ILE A 119 -24.20 -16.34 -1.44
N GLY A 120 -25.22 -16.69 -2.22
CA GLY A 120 -25.82 -18.03 -2.21
C GLY A 120 -24.99 -18.98 -3.07
N ILE A 121 -24.58 -20.11 -2.50
CA ILE A 121 -23.76 -21.14 -3.15
C ILE A 121 -24.58 -22.42 -3.19
N VAL A 122 -24.74 -23.01 -4.36
CA VAL A 122 -25.45 -24.27 -4.57
C VAL A 122 -24.43 -25.33 -4.99
N THR A 123 -24.35 -26.42 -4.23
CA THR A 123 -23.57 -27.61 -4.57
C THR A 123 -24.47 -28.71 -5.13
N GLU A 124 -23.94 -29.89 -5.40
CA GLU A 124 -24.74 -31.04 -5.81
C GLU A 124 -25.74 -31.46 -4.74
N THR A 125 -25.37 -31.36 -3.46
CA THR A 125 -26.17 -31.87 -2.34
C THR A 125 -26.83 -30.77 -1.50
N SER A 126 -26.25 -29.57 -1.40
CA SER A 126 -26.62 -28.59 -0.38
C SER A 126 -26.59 -27.15 -0.90
N VAL A 127 -27.20 -26.24 -0.16
CA VAL A 127 -27.16 -24.79 -0.40
C VAL A 127 -26.55 -24.09 0.80
N TYR A 128 -25.64 -23.15 0.54
CA TYR A 128 -24.89 -22.39 1.55
C TYR A 128 -25.07 -20.89 1.32
N HIS A 129 -24.97 -20.11 2.40
CA HIS A 129 -24.82 -18.66 2.37
C HIS A 129 -23.43 -18.28 2.84
N TRP A 130 -22.74 -17.45 2.07
CA TRP A 130 -21.42 -16.94 2.41
C TRP A 130 -21.43 -15.42 2.45
N SER A 131 -21.27 -14.86 3.65
CA SER A 131 -21.18 -13.42 3.82
C SER A 131 -19.80 -12.91 3.42
N MET A 132 -19.76 -11.76 2.74
CA MET A 132 -18.52 -11.05 2.42
C MET A 132 -17.94 -10.31 3.63
N GLU A 133 -18.72 -10.16 4.71
CA GLU A 133 -18.32 -9.46 5.93
C GLU A 133 -17.65 -10.40 6.94
N GLY A 134 -16.65 -9.87 7.64
CA GLY A 134 -15.85 -10.56 8.66
C GLY A 134 -15.20 -11.86 8.17
N ASP A 135 -14.82 -12.73 9.10
CA ASP A 135 -14.17 -14.01 8.82
C ASP A 135 -15.15 -15.20 8.71
N SER A 136 -16.43 -14.90 8.46
CA SER A 136 -17.48 -15.91 8.34
C SER A 136 -17.22 -16.91 7.20
N GLN A 137 -17.36 -18.20 7.49
CA GLN A 137 -17.28 -19.26 6.49
C GLN A 137 -18.67 -19.51 5.85
N PRO A 138 -18.76 -20.16 4.68
CA PRO A 138 -20.05 -20.54 4.09
C PRO A 138 -20.88 -21.40 5.06
N VAL A 139 -22.08 -20.93 5.40
CA VAL A 139 -23.01 -21.59 6.32
C VAL A 139 -24.02 -22.38 5.51
N LYS A 140 -24.18 -23.67 5.81
CA LYS A 140 -25.20 -24.51 5.18
C LYS A 140 -26.60 -24.05 5.60
N MET A 141 -27.46 -23.80 4.62
CA MET A 141 -28.85 -23.38 4.84
C MET A 141 -29.82 -24.55 4.80
N PHE A 142 -29.72 -25.41 3.78
CA PHE A 142 -30.55 -26.61 3.62
C PHE A 142 -29.96 -27.59 2.60
N ASP A 143 -30.45 -28.83 2.63
CA ASP A 143 -30.15 -29.89 1.65
C ASP A 143 -31.04 -29.79 0.41
N ARG A 144 -30.46 -30.02 -0.77
CA ARG A 144 -31.19 -30.06 -2.03
C ARG A 144 -32.17 -31.22 -2.04
N HIS A 145 -33.40 -30.92 -2.40
CA HIS A 145 -34.47 -31.90 -2.48
C HIS A 145 -34.23 -32.87 -3.65
N GLN A 146 -34.65 -34.13 -3.48
CA GLN A 146 -34.47 -35.19 -4.48
C GLN A 146 -35.06 -34.84 -5.86
N SER A 147 -36.09 -34.00 -5.88
CA SER A 147 -36.69 -33.52 -7.14
C SER A 147 -35.72 -32.70 -8.00
N LEU A 148 -34.69 -32.06 -7.43
CA LEU A 148 -33.72 -31.26 -8.18
C LEU A 148 -32.46 -32.04 -8.61
N VAL A 149 -32.37 -33.33 -8.30
CA VAL A 149 -31.23 -34.16 -8.73
C VAL A 149 -31.22 -34.26 -10.26
N GLY A 150 -30.05 -34.03 -10.88
CA GLY A 150 -29.90 -34.02 -12.34
C GLY A 150 -30.46 -32.78 -13.05
N CYS A 151 -31.04 -31.82 -12.32
CA CYS A 151 -31.49 -30.56 -12.90
C CYS A 151 -30.33 -29.58 -13.08
N GLN A 152 -30.33 -28.84 -14.19
CA GLN A 152 -29.46 -27.67 -14.36
C GLN A 152 -30.01 -26.52 -13.51
N ILE A 153 -29.26 -26.09 -12.50
CA ILE A 153 -29.66 -24.94 -11.68
C ILE A 153 -29.52 -23.66 -12.49
N ILE A 154 -30.62 -22.90 -12.56
CA ILE A 154 -30.70 -21.66 -13.35
C ILE A 154 -30.84 -20.43 -12.46
N ASN A 155 -31.33 -20.58 -11.23
CA ASN A 155 -31.49 -19.45 -10.33
C ASN A 155 -31.52 -19.87 -8.86
N TYR A 156 -31.18 -18.92 -8.00
CA TYR A 156 -31.35 -18.99 -6.55
C TYR A 156 -31.85 -17.64 -6.07
N ARG A 157 -32.95 -17.62 -5.30
CA ARG A 157 -33.56 -16.38 -4.80
C ARG A 157 -33.92 -16.49 -3.34
N THR A 158 -34.01 -15.34 -2.70
CA THR A 158 -34.46 -15.20 -1.33
C THR A 158 -35.49 -14.09 -1.24
N ASP A 159 -36.30 -14.09 -0.20
CA ASP A 159 -37.04 -12.89 0.18
C ASP A 159 -36.09 -11.87 0.85
N GLU A 160 -36.58 -10.65 1.06
CA GLU A 160 -35.79 -9.56 1.67
C GLU A 160 -35.31 -9.87 3.10
N SER A 161 -36.04 -10.71 3.86
CA SER A 161 -35.68 -11.07 5.23
C SER A 161 -34.81 -12.33 5.33
N LEU A 162 -34.45 -12.93 4.19
CA LEU A 162 -33.69 -14.19 4.09
C LEU A 162 -34.33 -15.36 4.87
N GLN A 163 -35.65 -15.31 5.10
CA GLN A 163 -36.39 -16.37 5.79
C GLN A 163 -36.95 -17.42 4.82
N TRP A 164 -37.08 -17.07 3.55
CA TRP A 164 -37.56 -17.92 2.48
C TRP A 164 -36.52 -18.02 1.38
N LEU A 165 -36.11 -19.24 1.07
CA LEU A 165 -35.05 -19.53 0.12
C LEU A 165 -35.60 -20.39 -1.01
N LEU A 166 -35.27 -20.07 -2.25
CA LEU A 166 -35.76 -20.75 -3.44
C LEU A 166 -34.61 -21.16 -4.35
N VAL A 167 -34.45 -22.46 -4.59
CA VAL A 167 -33.60 -22.97 -5.68
C VAL A 167 -34.47 -23.34 -6.85
N ASN A 168 -34.07 -22.94 -8.05
CA ASN A 168 -34.76 -23.27 -9.28
C ASN A 168 -33.82 -23.97 -10.27
N GLY A 169 -34.26 -25.11 -10.79
CA GLY A 169 -33.54 -25.89 -11.79
C GLY A 169 -34.46 -26.33 -12.92
N ILE A 170 -33.88 -26.63 -14.08
CA ILE A 170 -34.60 -27.11 -15.25
C ILE A 170 -34.02 -28.44 -15.73
N GLN A 171 -34.87 -29.27 -16.33
CA GLN A 171 -34.49 -30.54 -16.93
C GLN A 171 -35.26 -30.76 -18.23
N ALA A 172 -34.60 -31.28 -19.26
CA ALA A 172 -35.26 -31.69 -20.48
C ALA A 172 -35.96 -33.05 -20.25
N GLN A 173 -37.27 -33.10 -20.43
CA GLN A 173 -38.08 -34.31 -20.30
C GLN A 173 -39.14 -34.32 -21.41
N GLU A 174 -39.24 -35.43 -22.16
CA GLU A 174 -40.28 -35.64 -23.20
C GLU A 174 -40.39 -34.49 -24.23
N GLY A 175 -39.25 -33.93 -24.64
CA GLY A 175 -39.19 -32.84 -25.63
C GLY A 175 -39.59 -31.47 -25.08
N ARG A 176 -39.83 -31.34 -23.77
CA ARG A 176 -40.15 -30.08 -23.07
C ARG A 176 -39.10 -29.80 -21.99
N VAL A 177 -39.01 -28.54 -21.58
CA VAL A 177 -38.21 -28.14 -20.42
C VAL A 177 -39.13 -28.14 -19.20
N VAL A 178 -38.87 -28.99 -18.22
CA VAL A 178 -39.60 -29.03 -16.94
C VAL A 178 -38.82 -28.21 -15.92
N GLY A 179 -39.51 -27.26 -15.28
CA GLY A 179 -38.94 -26.44 -14.20
C GLY A 179 -39.25 -27.05 -12.83
N ARG A 180 -38.24 -27.18 -11.98
CA ARG A 180 -38.34 -27.73 -10.63
C ARG A 180 -37.74 -26.75 -9.64
N MET A 181 -38.56 -26.38 -8.66
CA MET A 181 -38.20 -25.46 -7.60
C MET A 181 -38.25 -26.17 -6.24
N GLN A 182 -37.40 -25.71 -5.32
CA GLN A 182 -37.47 -26.05 -3.90
C GLN A 182 -37.61 -24.75 -3.13
N LEU A 183 -38.76 -24.56 -2.50
CA LEU A 183 -39.03 -23.47 -1.58
C LEU A 183 -38.74 -23.95 -0.16
N TYR A 184 -37.82 -23.30 0.54
CA TYR A 184 -37.40 -23.64 1.89
C TYR A 184 -37.74 -22.49 2.85
N SER A 185 -38.32 -22.84 4.01
CA SER A 185 -38.54 -21.91 5.12
C SER A 185 -37.45 -22.10 6.17
N VAL A 186 -36.70 -21.04 6.45
CA VAL A 186 -35.63 -21.04 7.47
C VAL A 186 -36.22 -21.20 8.88
N GLU A 187 -37.31 -20.49 9.17
CA GLU A 187 -37.99 -20.55 10.47
C GLU A 187 -38.56 -21.95 10.75
N ARG A 188 -39.28 -22.53 9.78
CA ARG A 188 -39.93 -23.84 9.94
C ARG A 188 -38.98 -25.01 9.69
N LYS A 189 -37.83 -24.78 9.04
CA LYS A 189 -36.86 -25.81 8.58
C LYS A 189 -37.48 -26.88 7.69
N VAL A 190 -38.43 -26.51 6.83
CA VAL A 190 -39.13 -27.41 5.90
C VAL A 190 -38.92 -26.96 4.46
N SER A 191 -38.74 -27.93 3.56
CA SER A 191 -38.69 -27.73 2.11
C SER A 191 -39.98 -28.21 1.44
N GLN A 192 -40.45 -27.47 0.45
CA GLN A 192 -41.55 -27.84 -0.42
C GLN A 192 -41.09 -27.87 -1.89
N PRO A 193 -41.19 -29.02 -2.59
CA PRO A 193 -40.95 -29.09 -4.02
C PRO A 193 -42.14 -28.50 -4.79
N ILE A 194 -41.86 -27.66 -5.78
CA ILE A 194 -42.86 -26.98 -6.61
C ILE A 194 -42.44 -27.09 -8.07
N GLU A 195 -43.37 -27.41 -8.97
CA GLU A 195 -43.11 -27.32 -10.42
C GLU A 195 -43.23 -25.87 -10.87
N GLY A 196 -42.15 -25.31 -11.40
CA GLY A 196 -42.13 -23.92 -11.88
C GLY A 196 -40.83 -23.55 -12.58
N HIS A 197 -40.96 -22.66 -13.55
CA HIS A 197 -39.85 -22.26 -14.42
C HIS A 197 -39.19 -20.96 -13.98
N ALA A 198 -39.96 -20.00 -13.47
CA ALA A 198 -39.47 -18.71 -13.01
C ALA A 198 -40.28 -18.24 -11.80
N ALA A 199 -39.64 -17.57 -10.85
CA ALA A 199 -40.30 -17.09 -9.64
C ALA A 199 -39.61 -15.86 -9.06
N ALA A 200 -40.34 -15.14 -8.22
CA ALA A 200 -39.88 -13.96 -7.51
C ALA A 200 -40.64 -13.78 -6.17
N PHE A 201 -39.96 -13.17 -5.20
CA PHE A 201 -40.57 -12.72 -3.95
C PHE A 201 -40.88 -11.22 -4.03
N THR A 202 -41.95 -10.78 -3.38
CA THR A 202 -42.32 -9.36 -3.32
C THR A 202 -42.94 -9.02 -1.99
N GLN A 203 -42.58 -7.89 -1.40
CA GLN A 203 -43.35 -7.29 -0.32
C GLN A 203 -44.49 -6.47 -0.92
N PHE A 204 -45.72 -6.77 -0.50
CA PHE A 204 -46.92 -6.10 -1.01
C PHE A 204 -47.84 -5.71 0.12
N LYS A 205 -48.34 -4.47 0.11
CA LYS A 205 -49.30 -3.97 1.11
C LYS A 205 -50.71 -4.03 0.52
N LEU A 206 -51.56 -4.88 1.10
CA LEU A 206 -52.99 -4.85 0.81
C LEU A 206 -53.61 -3.57 1.38
N GLU A 207 -54.62 -3.01 0.69
CA GLU A 207 -55.28 -1.75 1.07
C GLU A 207 -55.85 -1.80 2.50
N ALA A 208 -56.40 -2.95 2.90
CA ALA A 208 -56.96 -3.17 4.24
C ALA A 208 -55.89 -3.43 5.33
N ASN A 209 -54.64 -3.66 4.95
CA ASN A 209 -53.59 -4.11 5.87
C ASN A 209 -52.68 -2.97 6.32
N LYS A 210 -52.25 -3.04 7.59
CA LYS A 210 -51.28 -2.08 8.14
C LYS A 210 -49.84 -2.45 7.78
N LYS A 211 -49.50 -3.75 7.78
CA LYS A 211 -48.14 -4.27 7.51
C LYS A 211 -48.05 -4.89 6.11
N LEU A 212 -46.83 -5.02 5.60
CA LEU A 212 -46.53 -5.69 4.33
C LEU A 212 -46.76 -7.20 4.46
N SER A 213 -47.28 -7.80 3.38
CA SER A 213 -47.38 -9.24 3.18
C SER A 213 -46.26 -9.70 2.25
N THR A 214 -45.61 -10.82 2.59
CA THR A 214 -44.58 -11.43 1.75
C THR A 214 -45.24 -12.39 0.76
N LEU A 215 -45.20 -12.03 -0.53
CA LEU A 215 -45.78 -12.81 -1.61
C LEU A 215 -44.70 -13.59 -2.35
N PHE A 216 -45.00 -14.85 -2.65
CA PHE A 216 -44.24 -15.71 -3.54
C PHE A 216 -45.02 -15.87 -4.85
N SER A 217 -44.44 -15.36 -5.95
CA SER A 217 -45.00 -15.49 -7.29
C SER A 217 -44.16 -16.46 -8.11
N PHE A 218 -44.80 -17.41 -8.79
CA PHE A 218 -44.11 -18.32 -9.70
C PHE A 218 -44.92 -18.64 -10.94
N ALA A 219 -44.22 -18.81 -12.06
CA ALA A 219 -44.77 -19.12 -13.36
C ALA A 219 -44.26 -20.46 -13.85
N VAL A 220 -45.16 -21.26 -14.42
CA VAL A 220 -44.89 -22.58 -14.95
C VAL A 220 -45.57 -22.77 -16.29
N ARG A 221 -44.94 -23.48 -17.23
CA ARG A 221 -45.60 -24.04 -18.41
C ARG A 221 -45.61 -25.57 -18.30
N GLY A 222 -46.64 -26.10 -17.65
CA GLY A 222 -46.83 -27.53 -17.45
C GLY A 222 -47.65 -28.18 -18.57
N PRO A 223 -48.05 -29.45 -18.38
CA PRO A 223 -48.94 -30.16 -19.31
C PRO A 223 -50.31 -29.47 -19.48
N GLN A 224 -50.80 -28.80 -18.44
CA GLN A 224 -52.06 -28.05 -18.43
C GLN A 224 -51.94 -26.62 -18.98
N GLY A 225 -50.81 -26.27 -19.60
CA GLY A 225 -50.54 -24.93 -20.11
C GLY A 225 -49.74 -24.04 -19.16
N GLY A 226 -49.74 -22.75 -19.45
CA GLY A 226 -49.04 -21.72 -18.68
C GLY A 226 -49.86 -21.24 -17.49
N LYS A 227 -49.30 -21.25 -16.28
CA LYS A 227 -49.93 -20.69 -15.09
C LYS A 227 -48.98 -19.78 -14.31
N LEU A 228 -49.52 -18.67 -13.82
CA LEU A 228 -48.91 -17.76 -12.86
C LEU A 228 -49.63 -17.94 -11.52
N HIS A 229 -48.88 -18.26 -10.48
CA HIS A 229 -49.36 -18.38 -9.12
C HIS A 229 -48.81 -17.23 -8.29
N ILE A 230 -49.66 -16.60 -7.48
CA ILE A 230 -49.30 -15.55 -6.53
C ILE A 230 -49.88 -15.95 -5.18
N ILE A 231 -49.01 -16.30 -4.23
CA ILE A 231 -49.42 -16.80 -2.92
C ILE A 231 -48.72 -16.03 -1.80
N GLU A 232 -49.39 -15.84 -0.68
CA GLU A 232 -48.72 -15.33 0.53
C GLU A 232 -48.03 -16.49 1.27
N ILE A 233 -46.82 -16.21 1.75
CA ILE A 233 -45.97 -17.17 2.43
C ILE A 233 -45.66 -16.69 3.85
N GLY A 234 -45.63 -17.63 4.79
CA GLY A 234 -45.48 -17.35 6.21
C GLY A 234 -46.82 -17.14 6.92
N THR A 235 -46.74 -16.70 8.17
CA THR A 235 -47.93 -16.39 8.98
C THR A 235 -48.23 -14.89 8.82
N PRO A 236 -49.45 -14.51 8.39
CA PRO A 236 -49.83 -13.10 8.31
C PRO A 236 -49.66 -12.41 9.66
N ALA A 237 -49.31 -11.11 9.64
CA ALA A 237 -49.22 -10.35 10.88
C ALA A 237 -50.58 -10.30 11.62
N PRO A 238 -50.60 -10.16 12.96
CA PRO A 238 -51.85 -10.25 13.75
C PRO A 238 -52.96 -9.28 13.35
N ASP A 239 -52.60 -8.13 12.77
CA ASP A 239 -53.53 -7.08 12.32
C ASP A 239 -53.76 -7.07 10.79
N ASN A 240 -53.28 -8.10 10.07
CA ASN A 240 -53.38 -8.19 8.61
C ASN A 240 -54.38 -9.27 8.19
N GLN A 241 -55.19 -8.97 7.17
CA GLN A 241 -55.94 -9.97 6.43
C GLN A 241 -55.00 -10.76 5.51
N PRO A 242 -55.16 -12.09 5.39
CA PRO A 242 -54.35 -12.89 4.49
C PRO A 242 -54.65 -12.55 3.02
N PHE A 243 -53.62 -12.60 2.18
CA PHE A 243 -53.75 -12.48 0.75
C PHE A 243 -54.50 -13.67 0.16
N GLN A 244 -55.46 -13.40 -0.72
CA GLN A 244 -56.17 -14.46 -1.44
C GLN A 244 -55.31 -14.97 -2.59
N ASN A 245 -54.81 -16.20 -2.47
CA ASN A 245 -54.01 -16.86 -3.50
C ASN A 245 -54.63 -16.73 -4.88
N LYS A 246 -53.84 -16.29 -5.86
CA LYS A 246 -54.23 -16.14 -7.26
C LYS A 246 -53.56 -17.20 -8.12
N ALA A 247 -54.30 -17.70 -9.09
CA ALA A 247 -53.79 -18.56 -10.16
C ALA A 247 -54.39 -18.06 -11.48
N THR A 248 -53.55 -17.54 -12.37
CA THR A 248 -53.97 -16.97 -13.66
C THR A 248 -53.24 -17.62 -14.81
N ASP A 249 -53.90 -17.73 -15.95
CA ASP A 249 -53.31 -18.39 -17.12
C ASP A 249 -52.34 -17.45 -17.85
N ILE A 250 -51.19 -18.00 -18.23
CA ILE A 250 -50.19 -17.32 -19.07
C ILE A 250 -50.46 -17.71 -20.51
N GLN A 251 -50.84 -16.74 -21.32
CA GLN A 251 -51.11 -16.92 -22.74
C GLN A 251 -49.78 -17.11 -23.51
N PHE A 252 -49.65 -18.20 -24.28
CA PHE A 252 -48.54 -18.41 -25.21
C PHE A 252 -49.08 -18.41 -26.65
N PRO A 253 -48.51 -17.62 -27.58
CA PRO A 253 -48.91 -17.65 -28.98
C PRO A 253 -48.76 -19.05 -29.59
N ALA A 254 -49.64 -19.42 -30.53
CA ALA A 254 -49.59 -20.71 -31.23
C ALA A 254 -48.27 -20.93 -31.99
N GLU A 255 -47.64 -19.85 -32.44
CA GLU A 255 -46.32 -19.82 -33.10
C GLU A 255 -45.15 -20.20 -32.17
N ALA A 256 -45.39 -20.24 -30.85
CA ALA A 256 -44.38 -20.45 -29.81
C ALA A 256 -44.67 -21.70 -28.94
N PRO A 257 -44.76 -22.91 -29.53
CA PRO A 257 -45.19 -24.12 -28.82
C PRO A 257 -44.19 -24.58 -27.75
N ASN A 258 -42.90 -24.30 -27.93
CA ASN A 258 -41.82 -24.69 -27.02
C ASN A 258 -41.31 -23.52 -26.14
N ASP A 259 -42.02 -22.39 -26.15
CA ASP A 259 -41.66 -21.24 -25.30
C ASP A 259 -42.00 -21.53 -23.83
N PHE A 260 -41.31 -20.92 -22.88
CA PHE A 260 -41.60 -21.10 -21.45
C PHE A 260 -41.06 -19.91 -20.67
N PRO A 261 -41.55 -19.66 -19.44
CA PRO A 261 -41.02 -18.60 -18.60
C PRO A 261 -39.54 -18.82 -18.27
N VAL A 262 -38.69 -17.81 -18.44
CA VAL A 262 -37.25 -17.89 -18.15
C VAL A 262 -36.87 -17.03 -16.95
N ALA A 263 -37.46 -15.83 -16.86
CA ALA A 263 -37.17 -14.92 -15.78
C ALA A 263 -38.44 -14.21 -15.31
N MET A 264 -38.49 -13.93 -14.02
CA MET A 264 -39.55 -13.16 -13.38
C MET A 264 -38.92 -12.09 -12.50
N GLN A 265 -39.41 -10.86 -12.57
CA GLN A 265 -39.09 -9.79 -11.64
C GLN A 265 -40.38 -9.12 -11.20
N THR A 266 -40.37 -8.52 -10.03
CA THR A 266 -41.52 -7.81 -9.49
C THR A 266 -41.16 -6.37 -9.17
N SER A 267 -42.12 -5.48 -9.35
CA SER A 267 -42.02 -4.08 -8.95
C SER A 267 -42.91 -3.86 -7.75
N ALA A 268 -42.31 -3.71 -6.57
CA ALA A 268 -43.03 -3.30 -5.37
C ALA A 268 -43.62 -1.89 -5.51
N LYS A 269 -42.95 -1.01 -6.28
CA LYS A 269 -43.42 0.36 -6.56
C LYS A 269 -44.76 0.38 -7.31
N HIS A 270 -44.87 -0.38 -8.40
CA HIS A 270 -46.06 -0.38 -9.25
C HIS A 270 -47.03 -1.53 -8.93
N GLY A 271 -46.63 -2.48 -8.08
CA GLY A 271 -47.41 -3.68 -7.80
C GLY A 271 -47.59 -4.58 -9.03
N VAL A 272 -46.56 -4.73 -9.87
CA VAL A 272 -46.61 -5.54 -11.10
C VAL A 272 -45.53 -6.61 -11.17
N ILE A 273 -45.79 -7.66 -11.95
CA ILE A 273 -44.87 -8.76 -12.24
C ILE A 273 -44.45 -8.67 -13.71
N TYR A 274 -43.15 -8.55 -13.96
CA TYR A 274 -42.54 -8.72 -15.28
C TYR A 274 -42.14 -10.17 -15.45
N LEU A 275 -42.70 -10.83 -16.46
CA LEU A 275 -42.37 -12.19 -16.84
C LEU A 275 -41.77 -12.20 -18.24
N VAL A 276 -40.56 -12.75 -18.36
CA VAL A 276 -39.85 -12.91 -19.63
C VAL A 276 -39.86 -14.37 -20.04
N THR A 277 -40.20 -14.64 -21.30
CA THR A 277 -40.18 -15.99 -21.87
C THR A 277 -38.90 -16.27 -22.68
N LYS A 278 -38.67 -17.55 -22.99
CA LYS A 278 -37.51 -18.03 -23.75
C LYS A 278 -37.41 -17.39 -25.13
N TYR A 279 -38.55 -17.14 -25.79
CA TYR A 279 -38.62 -16.56 -27.14
C TYR A 279 -38.65 -15.03 -27.15
N GLY A 280 -38.45 -14.40 -25.99
CA GLY A 280 -38.31 -12.96 -25.86
C GLY A 280 -39.63 -12.20 -25.73
N TYR A 281 -40.71 -12.87 -25.31
CA TYR A 281 -41.94 -12.19 -24.90
C TYR A 281 -41.80 -11.64 -23.49
N VAL A 282 -42.35 -10.45 -23.27
CA VAL A 282 -42.57 -9.87 -21.95
C VAL A 282 -44.06 -9.84 -21.68
N HIS A 283 -44.43 -10.32 -20.50
CA HIS A 283 -45.77 -10.23 -19.94
C HIS A 283 -45.70 -9.37 -18.68
N ILE A 284 -46.69 -8.52 -18.49
CA ILE A 284 -46.83 -7.69 -17.30
C ILE A 284 -48.15 -8.04 -16.64
N PHE A 285 -48.11 -8.49 -15.39
CA PHE A 285 -49.29 -8.82 -14.60
C PHE A 285 -49.43 -7.88 -13.40
N ASP A 286 -50.64 -7.56 -12.99
CA ASP A 286 -50.91 -6.96 -11.69
C ASP A 286 -50.73 -7.99 -10.56
N ILE A 287 -50.03 -7.64 -9.49
CA ILE A 287 -49.75 -8.56 -8.36
C ILE A 287 -51.03 -8.90 -7.59
N GLU A 288 -51.93 -7.93 -7.41
CA GLU A 288 -53.09 -8.09 -6.52
C GLU A 288 -54.18 -8.96 -7.14
N SER A 289 -54.50 -8.72 -8.41
CA SER A 289 -55.53 -9.45 -9.15
C SER A 289 -54.99 -10.63 -9.97
N GLY A 290 -53.71 -10.60 -10.35
CA GLY A 290 -53.12 -11.52 -11.33
C GLY A 290 -53.49 -11.21 -12.78
N THR A 291 -54.14 -10.07 -13.05
CA THR A 291 -54.61 -9.67 -14.39
C THR A 291 -53.44 -9.35 -15.31
N LEU A 292 -53.46 -9.88 -16.54
CA LEU A 292 -52.48 -9.52 -17.57
C LEU A 292 -52.74 -8.08 -18.06
N ILE A 293 -51.77 -7.19 -17.86
CA ILE A 293 -51.81 -5.79 -18.31
C ILE A 293 -51.30 -5.67 -19.74
N TYR A 294 -50.15 -6.28 -20.05
CA TYR A 294 -49.51 -6.11 -21.35
C TYR A 294 -48.71 -7.35 -21.74
N MET A 295 -48.68 -7.64 -23.04
CA MET A 295 -47.88 -8.71 -23.63
C MET A 295 -47.33 -8.26 -24.98
N ASN A 296 -46.02 -8.41 -25.21
CA ASN A 296 -45.43 -8.23 -26.54
C ASN A 296 -44.07 -8.94 -26.66
N ARG A 297 -43.64 -9.22 -27.88
CA ARG A 297 -42.29 -9.72 -28.16
C ARG A 297 -41.31 -8.55 -28.25
N ILE A 298 -40.33 -8.51 -27.35
CA ILE A 298 -39.34 -7.43 -27.28
C ILE A 298 -37.96 -7.84 -27.81
N SER A 299 -37.71 -9.14 -27.96
CA SER A 299 -36.45 -9.66 -28.48
C SER A 299 -36.72 -10.87 -29.37
N ALA A 300 -36.00 -10.96 -30.49
CA ALA A 300 -36.02 -12.16 -31.33
C ALA A 300 -35.23 -13.31 -30.68
N ASP A 301 -34.19 -12.96 -29.91
CA ASP A 301 -33.25 -13.86 -29.27
C ASP A 301 -33.54 -14.01 -27.78
N THR A 302 -33.17 -15.16 -27.20
CA THR A 302 -33.37 -15.41 -25.77
C THR A 302 -32.63 -14.39 -24.91
N MET A 303 -33.37 -13.76 -24.00
CA MET A 303 -32.83 -13.05 -22.84
C MET A 303 -32.43 -14.08 -21.77
N PHE A 304 -31.13 -14.34 -21.64
CA PHE A 304 -30.64 -15.44 -20.80
C PHE A 304 -30.25 -14.99 -19.40
N VAL A 305 -30.04 -13.68 -19.19
CA VAL A 305 -29.77 -13.10 -17.88
C VAL A 305 -30.61 -11.84 -17.70
N THR A 306 -31.13 -11.66 -16.49
CA THR A 306 -32.01 -10.54 -16.13
C THR A 306 -31.71 -10.08 -14.71
N ALA A 307 -31.89 -8.79 -14.45
CA ALA A 307 -31.81 -8.18 -13.13
C ALA A 307 -33.00 -7.21 -12.93
N PRO A 308 -33.37 -6.87 -11.68
CA PRO A 308 -34.24 -5.73 -11.44
C PRO A 308 -33.55 -4.46 -11.95
N TYR A 309 -34.31 -3.57 -12.60
CA TYR A 309 -33.84 -2.26 -13.00
C TYR A 309 -34.36 -1.23 -12.00
N GLU A 310 -33.49 -0.82 -11.08
CA GLU A 310 -33.86 -0.02 -9.91
C GLU A 310 -34.38 1.39 -10.28
N PRO A 311 -33.77 2.15 -11.22
CA PRO A 311 -34.18 3.52 -11.52
C PRO A 311 -35.65 3.69 -11.90
N THR A 312 -36.20 2.73 -12.63
CA THR A 312 -37.60 2.77 -13.10
C THR A 312 -38.46 1.64 -12.52
N SER A 313 -37.95 0.89 -11.53
CA SER A 313 -38.59 -0.31 -10.98
C SER A 313 -39.09 -1.27 -12.08
N GLY A 314 -38.18 -1.57 -13.02
CA GLY A 314 -38.42 -2.41 -14.19
C GLY A 314 -37.61 -3.71 -14.17
N ILE A 315 -37.43 -4.27 -15.37
CA ILE A 315 -36.54 -5.40 -15.62
C ILE A 315 -35.50 -4.99 -16.67
N ILE A 316 -34.24 -5.35 -16.43
CA ILE A 316 -33.15 -5.23 -17.42
C ILE A 316 -32.66 -6.63 -17.78
N ALA A 317 -32.31 -6.83 -19.04
CA ALA A 317 -31.97 -8.13 -19.60
C ALA A 317 -30.90 -8.03 -20.69
N VAL A 318 -30.11 -9.09 -20.84
CA VAL A 318 -29.16 -9.24 -21.95
C VAL A 318 -29.58 -10.41 -22.82
N ASN A 319 -29.70 -10.16 -24.13
CA ASN A 319 -30.02 -11.20 -25.11
C ASN A 319 -28.74 -11.80 -25.74
N ARG A 320 -28.89 -12.91 -26.49
CA ARG A 320 -27.76 -13.60 -27.16
C ARG A 320 -27.07 -12.77 -28.24
N LYS A 321 -27.69 -11.71 -28.76
CA LYS A 321 -27.05 -10.76 -29.68
C LYS A 321 -26.20 -9.71 -28.98
N GLY A 322 -26.27 -9.64 -27.66
CA GLY A 322 -25.54 -8.67 -26.86
C GLY A 322 -26.29 -7.37 -26.59
N GLN A 323 -27.58 -7.30 -26.90
CA GLN A 323 -28.38 -6.12 -26.61
C GLN A 323 -28.74 -6.11 -25.13
N VAL A 324 -28.47 -4.99 -24.48
CA VAL A 324 -28.88 -4.72 -23.09
C VAL A 324 -30.21 -3.96 -23.15
N LEU A 325 -31.29 -4.66 -22.87
CA LEU A 325 -32.67 -4.19 -23.03
C LEU A 325 -33.31 -3.99 -21.65
N SER A 326 -34.11 -2.95 -21.49
CA SER A 326 -34.95 -2.79 -20.29
C SER A 326 -36.41 -2.54 -20.64
N VAL A 327 -37.30 -3.04 -19.79
CA VAL A 327 -38.73 -2.75 -19.80
C VAL A 327 -39.16 -2.23 -18.44
N SER A 328 -39.91 -1.13 -18.44
CA SER A 328 -40.57 -0.61 -17.24
C SER A 328 -41.98 -0.14 -17.55
N ILE A 329 -42.80 0.07 -16.52
CA ILE A 329 -44.08 0.76 -16.64
C ILE A 329 -43.86 2.20 -17.13
N ASP A 330 -44.72 2.65 -18.03
CA ASP A 330 -44.87 4.07 -18.35
C ASP A 330 -45.91 4.70 -17.42
N GLU A 331 -45.43 5.39 -16.38
CA GLU A 331 -46.27 5.98 -15.33
C GLU A 331 -47.34 6.95 -15.85
N ASP A 332 -47.11 7.60 -16.99
CA ASP A 332 -48.04 8.57 -17.57
C ASP A 332 -49.16 7.90 -18.38
N ASN A 333 -48.88 6.74 -18.99
CA ASN A 333 -49.77 6.10 -19.97
C ASN A 333 -50.44 4.82 -19.45
N VAL A 334 -49.88 4.16 -18.44
CA VAL A 334 -50.36 2.84 -17.96
C VAL A 334 -51.82 2.86 -17.50
N VAL A 335 -52.23 3.88 -16.74
CA VAL A 335 -53.60 3.99 -16.21
C VAL A 335 -54.59 4.21 -17.36
N SER A 336 -54.27 5.14 -18.27
CA SER A 336 -55.09 5.40 -19.45
C SER A 336 -55.16 4.20 -20.40
N TYR A 337 -54.07 3.42 -20.51
CA TYR A 337 -54.06 2.18 -21.29
C TYR A 337 -54.98 1.12 -20.67
N ILE A 338 -54.91 0.91 -19.35
CA ILE A 338 -55.77 -0.05 -18.64
C ILE A 338 -57.25 0.36 -18.77
N GLN A 339 -57.54 1.66 -18.65
CA GLN A 339 -58.91 2.18 -18.76
C GLN A 339 -59.46 2.04 -20.19
N ASN A 340 -58.72 2.49 -21.20
CA ASN A 340 -59.24 2.65 -22.56
C ASN A 340 -58.99 1.43 -23.46
N THR A 341 -57.83 0.78 -23.34
CA THR A 341 -57.43 -0.33 -24.22
C THR A 341 -57.79 -1.68 -23.60
N LEU A 342 -57.54 -1.84 -22.30
CA LEU A 342 -57.88 -3.06 -21.56
C LEU A 342 -59.35 -3.08 -21.10
N ASN A 343 -60.02 -1.92 -21.16
CA ASN A 343 -61.41 -1.71 -20.74
C ASN A 343 -61.66 -2.19 -19.29
N ASN A 344 -60.72 -1.89 -18.38
CA ASN A 344 -60.79 -2.28 -16.97
C ASN A 344 -60.65 -1.05 -16.05
N PRO A 345 -61.73 -0.26 -15.87
CA PRO A 345 -61.68 0.95 -15.05
C PRO A 345 -61.45 0.67 -13.56
N GLU A 346 -61.84 -0.51 -13.06
CA GLU A 346 -61.61 -0.91 -11.66
C GLU A 346 -60.12 -1.10 -11.37
N LEU A 347 -59.40 -1.79 -12.26
CA LEU A 347 -57.95 -1.94 -12.14
C LEU A 347 -57.23 -0.60 -12.31
N ALA A 348 -57.68 0.24 -13.24
CA ALA A 348 -57.12 1.58 -13.42
C ALA A 348 -57.26 2.43 -12.15
N TYR A 349 -58.43 2.40 -11.52
CA TYR A 349 -58.69 3.08 -10.24
C TYR A 349 -57.78 2.56 -9.12
N LYS A 350 -57.76 1.23 -8.91
CA LYS A 350 -56.94 0.60 -7.85
C LYS A 350 -55.45 0.84 -8.06
N MET A 351 -54.94 0.67 -9.28
CA MET A 351 -53.53 0.89 -9.59
C MET A 351 -53.14 2.37 -9.43
N SER A 352 -54.00 3.29 -9.85
CA SER A 352 -53.78 4.73 -9.67
C SER A 352 -53.77 5.14 -8.20
N ALA A 353 -54.72 4.65 -7.39
CA ALA A 353 -54.76 4.88 -5.94
C ALA A 353 -53.53 4.29 -5.22
N ARG A 354 -53.20 3.02 -5.50
CA ARG A 354 -52.12 2.28 -4.85
C ARG A 354 -50.74 2.83 -5.19
N CYS A 355 -50.52 3.21 -6.44
CA CYS A 355 -49.21 3.60 -6.95
C CYS A 355 -49.06 5.12 -7.14
N ASN A 356 -50.09 5.90 -6.79
CA ASN A 356 -50.12 7.36 -6.95
C ASN A 356 -49.86 7.83 -8.40
N LEU A 357 -50.42 7.10 -9.37
CA LEU A 357 -50.20 7.32 -10.81
C LEU A 357 -51.26 8.25 -11.42
N PRO A 358 -50.88 9.14 -12.37
CA PRO A 358 -51.82 10.02 -13.06
C PRO A 358 -52.74 9.27 -14.04
N GLY A 359 -53.83 9.90 -14.46
CA GLY A 359 -54.65 9.43 -15.58
C GLY A 359 -56.01 8.82 -15.20
N ALA A 360 -56.29 8.69 -13.90
CA ALA A 360 -57.62 8.33 -13.38
C ALA A 360 -58.36 9.51 -12.72
N ASP A 361 -57.87 10.74 -12.90
CA ASP A 361 -58.35 11.95 -12.23
C ASP A 361 -59.87 12.12 -12.34
N GLN A 362 -60.42 11.89 -13.53
CA GLN A 362 -61.87 11.96 -13.79
C GLN A 362 -62.65 10.87 -13.05
N LEU A 363 -62.08 9.68 -12.87
CA LEU A 363 -62.71 8.58 -12.11
C LEU A 363 -62.83 8.95 -10.63
N PHE A 364 -61.78 9.53 -10.04
CA PHE A 364 -61.81 10.01 -8.65
C PHE A 364 -62.82 11.13 -8.45
N VAL A 365 -62.85 12.12 -9.35
CA VAL A 365 -63.82 13.24 -9.28
C VAL A 365 -65.27 12.75 -9.43
N ALA A 366 -65.52 11.82 -10.36
CA ALA A 366 -66.84 11.24 -10.56
C ALA A 366 -67.30 10.44 -9.33
N GLN A 367 -66.44 9.59 -8.78
CA GLN A 367 -66.75 8.79 -7.60
C GLN A 367 -66.94 9.65 -6.35
N PHE A 368 -66.10 10.68 -6.16
CA PHE A 368 -66.25 11.65 -5.09
C PHE A 368 -67.61 12.38 -5.20
N SER A 369 -67.95 12.88 -6.39
CA SER A 369 -69.22 13.57 -6.63
C SER A 369 -70.42 12.67 -6.38
N GLN A 370 -70.35 11.40 -6.79
CA GLN A 370 -71.39 10.41 -6.54
C GLN A 370 -71.58 10.15 -5.04
N LEU A 371 -70.49 9.93 -4.30
CA LEU A 371 -70.53 9.69 -2.85
C LEU A 371 -71.02 10.90 -2.07
N PHE A 372 -70.63 12.10 -2.52
CA PHE A 372 -71.06 13.37 -1.94
C PHE A 372 -72.56 13.60 -2.16
N GLN A 373 -73.08 13.34 -3.36
CA GLN A 373 -74.52 13.41 -3.66
C GLN A 373 -75.33 12.36 -2.92
N SER A 374 -74.77 11.17 -2.67
CA SER A 374 -75.43 10.14 -1.86
C SER A 374 -75.41 10.41 -0.36
N GLY A 375 -74.84 11.54 0.09
CA GLY A 375 -74.76 11.91 1.50
C GLY A 375 -73.75 11.08 2.32
N ASN A 376 -72.88 10.30 1.67
CA ASN A 376 -71.88 9.47 2.34
C ASN A 376 -70.55 10.23 2.45
N TYR A 377 -70.53 11.23 3.32
CA TYR A 377 -69.41 12.16 3.47
C TYR A 377 -68.12 11.51 4.00
N SER A 378 -68.23 10.44 4.80
CA SER A 378 -67.06 9.71 5.32
C SER A 378 -66.29 8.99 4.21
N GLU A 379 -66.99 8.27 3.33
CA GLU A 379 -66.36 7.61 2.18
C GLU A 379 -65.90 8.62 1.12
N ALA A 380 -66.66 9.71 0.91
CA ALA A 380 -66.20 10.80 0.05
C ALA A 380 -64.89 11.43 0.56
N ALA A 381 -64.76 11.62 1.88
CA ALA A 381 -63.53 12.11 2.49
C ALA A 381 -62.36 11.12 2.34
N LYS A 382 -62.60 9.80 2.43
CA LYS A 382 -61.58 8.78 2.15
C LYS A 382 -61.11 8.83 0.69
N VAL A 383 -62.03 8.93 -0.27
CA VAL A 383 -61.69 9.06 -1.70
C VAL A 383 -60.87 10.33 -1.96
N ALA A 384 -61.22 11.43 -1.30
CA ALA A 384 -60.44 12.67 -1.40
C ALA A 384 -59.03 12.54 -0.78
N ALA A 385 -58.91 11.76 0.30
CA ALA A 385 -57.63 11.48 0.96
C ALA A 385 -56.73 10.52 0.17
N THR A 386 -57.30 9.52 -0.50
CA THR A 386 -56.57 8.52 -1.30
C THR A 386 -56.34 8.93 -2.76
N ALA A 387 -56.97 10.03 -3.20
CA ALA A 387 -56.82 10.52 -4.56
C ALA A 387 -55.34 10.81 -4.88
N PRO A 388 -54.85 10.30 -6.03
CA PRO A 388 -53.45 10.46 -6.42
C PRO A 388 -53.12 11.94 -6.59
N ARG A 389 -51.89 12.30 -6.23
CA ARG A 389 -51.32 13.66 -6.28
C ARG A 389 -52.15 14.73 -5.56
N GLY A 390 -53.09 14.33 -4.70
CA GLY A 390 -53.96 15.26 -4.00
C GLY A 390 -54.91 16.04 -4.92
N ILE A 391 -55.36 15.46 -6.05
CA ILE A 391 -56.28 16.12 -7.00
C ILE A 391 -57.56 16.62 -6.31
N LEU A 392 -58.07 15.86 -5.35
CA LEU A 392 -59.25 16.21 -4.56
C LEU A 392 -58.90 16.96 -3.27
N ARG A 393 -57.62 17.23 -2.99
CA ARG A 393 -57.17 18.02 -1.82
C ARG A 393 -57.02 19.50 -2.17
N THR A 394 -58.09 20.06 -2.71
CA THR A 394 -58.14 21.45 -3.18
C THR A 394 -59.05 22.29 -2.30
N GLN A 395 -58.91 23.62 -2.41
CA GLN A 395 -59.79 24.57 -1.72
C GLN A 395 -61.27 24.37 -2.11
N GLN A 396 -61.56 23.90 -3.32
CA GLN A 396 -62.92 23.62 -3.77
C GLN A 396 -63.56 22.47 -2.98
N THR A 397 -62.82 21.40 -2.73
CA THR A 397 -63.29 20.27 -1.91
C THR A 397 -63.58 20.71 -0.48
N ILE A 398 -62.71 21.54 0.11
CA ILE A 398 -62.91 22.11 1.44
C ILE A 398 -64.18 22.97 1.47
N GLN A 399 -64.38 23.83 0.46
CA GLN A 399 -65.59 24.65 0.34
C GLN A 399 -66.87 23.80 0.20
N GLN A 400 -66.80 22.69 -0.55
CA GLN A 400 -67.93 21.76 -0.65
C GLN A 400 -68.26 21.14 0.72
N PHE A 401 -67.28 20.65 1.48
CA PHE A 401 -67.51 20.16 2.85
C PHE A 401 -67.96 21.25 3.82
N GLN A 402 -67.52 22.50 3.63
CA GLN A 402 -67.94 23.66 4.44
C GLN A 402 -69.39 24.08 4.15
N SER A 403 -69.87 23.88 2.92
CA SER A 403 -71.24 24.23 2.53
C SER A 403 -72.31 23.34 3.16
N VAL A 404 -71.93 22.17 3.71
CA VAL A 404 -72.85 21.24 4.35
C VAL A 404 -73.11 21.67 5.81
N PRO A 405 -74.36 21.97 6.19
CA PRO A 405 -74.68 22.36 7.56
C PRO A 405 -74.47 21.16 8.52
N PRO A 406 -73.91 21.38 9.72
CA PRO A 406 -73.70 20.32 10.70
C PRO A 406 -75.05 19.79 11.21
N GLN A 407 -75.28 18.48 11.08
CA GLN A 407 -76.45 17.81 11.68
C GLN A 407 -76.24 17.59 13.19
N ALA A 408 -77.30 17.76 13.98
CA ALA A 408 -77.26 17.52 15.42
C ALA A 408 -76.85 16.06 15.71
N ASN A 409 -75.93 15.86 16.67
CA ASN A 409 -75.30 14.58 17.05
C ASN A 409 -74.28 13.94 16.07
N GLN A 410 -73.92 14.57 14.95
CA GLN A 410 -72.80 14.10 14.10
C GLN A 410 -71.66 15.13 14.03
N PRO A 411 -70.38 14.69 14.01
CA PRO A 411 -69.27 15.60 13.79
C PRO A 411 -69.40 16.23 12.40
N SER A 412 -69.09 17.53 12.30
CA SER A 412 -69.15 18.26 11.02
C SER A 412 -68.39 17.50 9.92
N PRO A 413 -68.97 17.34 8.72
CA PRO A 413 -68.32 16.67 7.59
C PRO A 413 -66.91 17.19 7.29
N LEU A 414 -66.67 18.50 7.48
CA LEU A 414 -65.35 19.12 7.34
C LEU A 414 -64.34 18.61 8.38
N LEU A 415 -64.78 18.41 9.63
CA LEU A 415 -63.96 17.87 10.71
C LEU A 415 -63.68 16.38 10.51
N GLN A 416 -64.62 15.64 9.92
CA GLN A 416 -64.40 14.25 9.50
C GLN A 416 -63.35 14.17 8.38
N TYR A 417 -63.44 15.05 7.37
CA TYR A 417 -62.44 15.17 6.30
C TYR A 417 -61.03 15.42 6.86
N PHE A 418 -60.86 16.44 7.72
CA PHE A 418 -59.56 16.70 8.33
C PHE A 418 -59.08 15.58 9.26
N SER A 419 -59.97 14.91 9.99
CA SER A 419 -59.59 13.76 10.82
C SER A 419 -59.01 12.61 9.99
N ILE A 420 -59.66 12.26 8.88
CA ILE A 420 -59.20 11.20 7.96
C ILE A 420 -57.88 11.61 7.30
N LEU A 421 -57.72 12.89 6.94
CA LEU A 421 -56.46 13.37 6.40
C LEU A 421 -55.33 13.33 7.43
N LEU A 422 -55.56 13.75 8.67
CA LEU A 422 -54.57 13.72 9.76
C LEU A 422 -54.11 12.29 10.12
N GLU A 423 -54.93 11.28 9.81
CA GLU A 423 -54.57 9.86 9.95
C GLU A 423 -53.78 9.33 8.74
N SER A 424 -54.06 9.82 7.53
CA SER A 424 -53.51 9.31 6.28
C SER A 424 -52.26 10.04 5.78
N SER A 425 -52.15 11.36 5.97
CA SER A 425 -51.06 12.17 5.44
C SER A 425 -50.88 13.54 6.12
N LYS A 426 -49.82 14.26 5.77
CA LYS A 426 -49.59 15.65 6.18
C LYS A 426 -50.57 16.59 5.46
N LEU A 427 -51.18 17.52 6.18
CA LEU A 427 -52.08 18.53 5.62
C LEU A 427 -51.31 19.56 4.79
N ASN A 428 -51.88 20.02 3.68
CA ASN A 428 -51.29 21.07 2.86
C ASN A 428 -51.46 22.47 3.52
N LYS A 429 -50.88 23.52 2.91
CA LYS A 429 -50.97 24.90 3.46
C LYS A 429 -52.40 25.36 3.70
N GLU A 430 -53.29 25.18 2.73
CA GLU A 430 -54.68 25.65 2.79
C GLU A 430 -55.48 24.86 3.85
N GLU A 431 -55.35 23.53 3.85
CA GLU A 431 -55.96 22.64 4.84
C GLU A 431 -55.47 22.94 6.26
N SER A 432 -54.18 23.21 6.42
CA SER A 432 -53.59 23.58 7.71
C SER A 432 -54.15 24.90 8.22
N ILE A 433 -54.33 25.89 7.35
CA ILE A 433 -54.93 27.19 7.70
C ILE A 433 -56.40 27.01 8.09
N GLU A 434 -57.21 26.31 7.29
CA GLU A 434 -58.64 26.12 7.54
C GLU A 434 -58.91 25.25 8.78
N LEU A 435 -58.04 24.27 9.07
CA LEU A 435 -58.10 23.52 10.32
C LEU A 435 -57.73 24.39 11.53
N CYS A 436 -56.71 25.24 11.39
CA CYS A 436 -56.19 26.03 12.52
C CYS A 436 -57.06 27.26 12.84
N LYS A 437 -57.74 27.88 11.87
CA LYS A 437 -58.66 29.01 12.08
C LYS A 437 -59.65 28.80 13.24
N PRO A 438 -60.50 27.75 13.26
CA PRO A 438 -61.45 27.52 14.36
C PRO A 438 -60.75 27.16 15.67
N VAL A 439 -59.59 26.49 15.62
CA VAL A 439 -58.82 26.07 16.81
C VAL A 439 -58.19 27.27 17.51
N VAL A 440 -57.66 28.23 16.73
CA VAL A 440 -57.11 29.49 17.20
C VAL A 440 -58.22 30.38 17.78
N MET A 441 -59.37 30.50 17.10
CA MET A 441 -60.53 31.26 17.62
C MET A 441 -61.08 30.68 18.93
N GLN A 442 -61.03 29.36 19.11
CA GLN A 442 -61.45 28.68 20.34
C GLN A 442 -60.37 28.66 21.44
N GLY A 443 -59.18 29.23 21.19
CA GLY A 443 -58.08 29.27 22.17
C GLY A 443 -57.46 27.90 22.51
N LYS A 444 -57.70 26.85 21.70
CA LYS A 444 -57.24 25.47 21.97
C LYS A 444 -55.80 25.24 21.50
N LYS A 445 -54.84 25.99 22.05
CA LYS A 445 -53.42 25.94 21.63
C LYS A 445 -52.74 24.57 21.76
N GLN A 446 -53.18 23.73 22.70
CA GLN A 446 -52.62 22.38 22.93
C GLN A 446 -52.75 21.46 21.70
N LEU A 447 -53.80 21.63 20.88
CA LEU A 447 -53.99 20.85 19.66
C LEU A 447 -52.99 21.25 18.58
N LEU A 448 -52.73 22.55 18.41
CA LEU A 448 -51.70 23.06 17.50
C LEU A 448 -50.31 22.57 17.91
N GLU A 449 -49.98 22.61 19.20
CA GLU A 449 -48.70 22.09 19.70
C GLU A 449 -48.54 20.59 19.39
N LYS A 450 -49.60 19.80 19.57
CA LYS A 450 -49.59 18.36 19.26
C LYS A 450 -49.38 18.12 17.76
N TRP A 451 -50.15 18.77 16.90
CA TRP A 451 -50.05 18.59 15.45
C TRP A 451 -48.73 19.09 14.87
N LEU A 452 -48.17 20.16 15.45
CA LEU A 452 -46.81 20.60 15.12
C LEU A 452 -45.78 19.56 15.60
N LYS A 453 -45.85 19.06 16.83
CA LYS A 453 -44.89 18.01 17.28
C LYS A 453 -44.94 16.74 16.42
N GLU A 454 -46.12 16.35 15.95
CA GLU A 454 -46.33 15.19 15.08
C GLU A 454 -46.05 15.46 13.58
N ASP A 455 -45.59 16.67 13.21
CA ASP A 455 -45.33 17.14 11.84
C ASP A 455 -46.51 16.95 10.84
N LYS A 456 -47.74 17.05 11.35
CA LYS A 456 -48.97 16.82 10.58
C LYS A 456 -49.45 18.02 9.76
N LEU A 457 -48.90 19.21 10.00
CA LEU A 457 -49.29 20.45 9.35
C LEU A 457 -48.18 20.98 8.45
N GLU A 458 -48.53 21.40 7.24
CA GLU A 458 -47.63 22.20 6.41
C GLU A 458 -47.67 23.67 6.87
N CYS A 459 -46.54 24.15 7.38
CA CYS A 459 -46.43 25.49 7.94
C CYS A 459 -46.31 26.54 6.82
N SER A 460 -46.99 27.66 6.98
CA SER A 460 -46.99 28.79 6.03
C SER A 460 -46.85 30.13 6.76
N GLU A 461 -46.61 31.20 6.00
CA GLU A 461 -46.56 32.57 6.53
C GLU A 461 -47.87 32.95 7.22
N GLN A 462 -48.99 32.74 6.54
CA GLN A 462 -50.31 33.08 7.02
C GLN A 462 -50.68 32.28 8.28
N LEU A 463 -50.26 31.00 8.36
CA LEU A 463 -50.44 30.21 9.56
C LEU A 463 -49.62 30.78 10.72
N GLY A 464 -48.38 31.19 10.45
CA GLY A 464 -47.52 31.82 11.46
C GLY A 464 -48.09 33.15 11.97
N ASP A 465 -48.65 33.98 11.09
CA ASP A 465 -49.29 35.25 11.47
C ASP A 465 -50.53 35.01 12.34
N LEU A 466 -51.35 34.03 11.95
CA LEU A 466 -52.54 33.63 12.70
C LEU A 466 -52.15 33.16 14.11
N VAL A 467 -51.08 32.36 14.23
CA VAL A 467 -50.58 31.87 15.52
C VAL A 467 -49.88 32.96 16.33
N LYS A 468 -49.20 33.93 15.68
CA LYS A 468 -48.50 35.05 16.35
C LYS A 468 -49.47 35.90 17.19
N SER A 469 -50.72 36.02 16.77
CA SER A 469 -51.77 36.74 17.53
C SER A 469 -52.07 36.12 18.91
N VAL A 470 -51.78 34.83 19.09
CA VAL A 470 -52.03 34.09 20.33
C VAL A 470 -50.74 33.80 21.10
N ASP A 471 -49.69 33.33 20.41
CA ASP A 471 -48.42 32.98 21.03
C ASP A 471 -47.23 33.22 20.07
N PRO A 472 -46.37 34.22 20.36
CA PRO A 472 -45.21 34.53 19.53
C PRO A 472 -44.13 33.43 19.56
N THR A 473 -44.06 32.61 20.61
CA THR A 473 -43.09 31.51 20.71
C THR A 473 -43.52 30.31 19.87
N LEU A 474 -44.83 30.02 19.82
CA LEU A 474 -45.36 29.00 18.92
C LEU A 474 -45.26 29.46 17.45
N ALA A 475 -45.50 30.74 17.18
CA ALA A 475 -45.34 31.32 15.85
C ALA A 475 -43.90 31.20 15.32
N LEU A 476 -42.89 31.40 16.18
CA LEU A 476 -41.48 31.16 15.83
C LEU A 476 -41.26 29.73 15.32
N SER A 477 -41.87 28.74 15.96
CA SER A 477 -41.77 27.34 15.53
C SER A 477 -42.44 27.10 14.17
N VAL A 478 -43.56 27.76 13.89
CA VAL A 478 -44.26 27.71 12.62
C VAL A 478 -43.42 28.38 11.52
N TYR A 479 -42.88 29.58 11.77
CA TYR A 479 -42.04 30.29 10.79
C TYR A 479 -40.73 29.56 10.48
N LEU A 480 -40.12 28.93 11.49
CA LEU A 480 -38.92 28.10 11.29
C LEU A 480 -39.19 26.94 10.33
N ARG A 481 -40.36 26.30 10.45
CA ARG A 481 -40.76 25.19 9.59
C ARG A 481 -41.28 25.64 8.22
N ALA A 482 -41.90 26.82 8.17
CA ALA A 482 -42.33 27.46 6.94
C ALA A 482 -41.16 28.02 6.10
N ASN A 483 -39.95 28.05 6.69
CA ASN A 483 -38.74 28.57 6.07
C ASN A 483 -38.87 30.03 5.60
N ILE A 484 -39.32 30.93 6.49
CA ILE A 484 -39.48 32.36 6.19
C ILE A 484 -38.48 33.16 7.03
N PRO A 485 -37.29 33.47 6.49
CA PRO A 485 -36.19 33.97 7.31
C PRO A 485 -36.46 35.33 7.94
N MET A 486 -37.11 36.25 7.21
CA MET A 486 -37.40 37.60 7.67
C MET A 486 -38.24 37.60 8.96
N LYS A 487 -39.31 36.80 9.01
CA LYS A 487 -40.20 36.73 10.19
C LYS A 487 -39.57 35.94 11.34
N VAL A 488 -38.76 34.92 11.04
CA VAL A 488 -37.98 34.21 12.08
C VAL A 488 -37.00 35.17 12.76
N ILE A 489 -36.28 35.97 12.00
CA ILE A 489 -35.32 36.95 12.52
C ILE A 489 -36.04 38.04 13.32
N GLN A 490 -37.18 38.53 12.83
CA GLN A 490 -38.01 39.47 13.56
C GLN A 490 -38.49 38.89 14.90
N CYS A 491 -38.96 37.63 14.92
CA CYS A 491 -39.35 36.96 16.15
C CYS A 491 -38.16 36.72 17.10
N PHE A 492 -36.95 36.41 16.59
CA PHE A 492 -35.75 36.32 17.42
C PHE A 492 -35.33 37.68 18.00
N ALA A 493 -35.50 38.77 17.25
CA ALA A 493 -35.26 40.12 17.75
C ALA A 493 -36.29 40.52 18.81
N GLU A 494 -37.59 40.25 18.59
CA GLU A 494 -38.66 40.51 19.55
C GLU A 494 -38.53 39.67 20.85
N THR A 495 -37.96 38.46 20.75
CA THR A 495 -37.72 37.57 21.91
C THR A 495 -36.34 37.74 22.57
N GLY A 496 -35.51 38.67 22.08
CA GLY A 496 -34.18 38.97 22.64
C GLY A 496 -33.10 37.90 22.42
N GLN A 497 -33.30 36.96 21.48
CA GLN A 497 -32.37 35.84 21.22
C GLN A 497 -31.40 36.13 20.06
N TYR A 498 -30.62 37.21 20.19
CA TYR A 498 -29.78 37.73 19.09
C TYR A 498 -28.69 36.78 18.59
N GLN A 499 -28.11 35.94 19.46
CA GLN A 499 -27.11 34.94 19.06
C GLN A 499 -27.66 33.94 18.02
N LYS A 500 -28.95 33.59 18.13
CA LYS A 500 -29.60 32.64 17.22
C LYS A 500 -29.90 33.24 15.85
N ILE A 501 -29.95 34.57 15.73
CA ILE A 501 -30.16 35.26 14.44
C ILE A 501 -29.03 34.94 13.47
N VAL A 502 -27.78 35.10 13.91
CA VAL A 502 -26.59 34.85 13.07
C VAL A 502 -26.48 33.36 12.72
N LEU A 503 -26.68 32.48 13.70
CA LEU A 503 -26.64 31.02 13.47
C LEU A 503 -27.70 30.55 12.48
N TYR A 504 -28.92 31.09 12.59
CA TYR A 504 -30.01 30.78 11.68
C TYR A 504 -29.73 31.33 10.28
N ALA A 505 -29.34 32.61 10.16
CA ALA A 505 -29.00 33.26 8.91
C ALA A 505 -27.92 32.50 8.12
N LYS A 506 -26.85 32.06 8.80
CA LYS A 506 -25.80 31.20 8.20
C LYS A 506 -26.35 29.86 7.73
N LYS A 507 -27.20 29.21 8.52
CA LYS A 507 -27.78 27.89 8.19
C LYS A 507 -28.72 27.94 6.99
N VAL A 508 -29.51 29.02 6.85
CA VAL A 508 -30.45 29.19 5.73
C VAL A 508 -29.87 29.98 4.55
N ASN A 509 -28.61 30.42 4.66
CA ASN A 509 -27.93 31.26 3.67
C ASN A 509 -28.71 32.54 3.30
N TYR A 510 -29.30 33.20 4.31
CA TYR A 510 -30.06 34.45 4.15
C TYR A 510 -29.29 35.61 4.79
N GLN A 511 -29.11 36.70 4.05
CA GLN A 511 -28.45 37.91 4.52
C GLN A 511 -29.49 38.99 4.88
N PRO A 512 -29.86 39.15 6.16
CA PRO A 512 -30.64 40.30 6.61
C PRO A 512 -29.83 41.60 6.58
N ASP A 513 -30.50 42.75 6.68
CA ASP A 513 -29.84 44.02 6.95
C ASP A 513 -29.32 44.04 8.39
N TYR A 514 -28.07 43.58 8.56
CA TYR A 514 -27.40 43.49 9.84
C TYR A 514 -27.14 44.87 10.48
N ILE A 515 -27.00 45.94 9.68
CA ILE A 515 -26.75 47.30 10.18
C ILE A 515 -28.03 47.89 10.78
N TYR A 516 -29.18 47.70 10.12
CA TYR A 516 -30.47 48.07 10.69
C TYR A 516 -30.74 47.33 12.00
N LEU A 517 -30.47 46.01 12.03
CA LEU A 517 -30.59 45.21 13.25
C LEU A 517 -29.64 45.70 14.34
N LEU A 518 -28.38 45.96 14.01
CA LEU A 518 -27.38 46.47 14.96
C LEU A 518 -27.79 47.83 15.53
N ARG A 519 -28.27 48.76 14.70
CA ARG A 519 -28.79 50.07 15.16
C ARG A 519 -29.99 49.91 16.08
N SER A 520 -30.91 49.00 15.75
CA SER A 520 -32.07 48.70 16.61
C SER A 520 -31.65 48.09 17.94
N ILE A 521 -30.67 47.19 17.94
CA ILE A 521 -30.14 46.55 19.16
C ILE A 521 -29.37 47.56 20.00
N MET A 522 -28.49 48.37 19.40
CA MET A 522 -27.70 49.39 20.11
C MET A 522 -28.57 50.45 20.79
N ARG A 523 -29.75 50.75 20.24
CA ARG A 523 -30.74 51.65 20.87
C ARG A 523 -31.46 51.03 22.07
N VAL A 524 -31.70 49.72 22.04
CA VAL A 524 -32.45 49.00 23.09
C VAL A 524 -31.51 48.50 24.19
N ASN A 525 -30.37 47.92 23.83
CA ASN A 525 -29.37 47.38 24.75
C ASN A 525 -27.94 47.43 24.14
N PRO A 526 -27.10 48.41 24.52
CA PRO A 526 -25.74 48.57 24.01
C PRO A 526 -24.81 47.37 24.27
N GLU A 527 -24.94 46.69 25.42
CA GLU A 527 -24.07 45.55 25.77
C GLU A 527 -24.29 44.35 24.84
N GLN A 528 -25.57 44.05 24.54
CA GLN A 528 -25.92 42.99 23.59
C GLN A 528 -25.61 43.41 22.15
N GLY A 529 -25.65 44.71 21.85
CA GLY A 529 -25.19 45.25 20.59
C GLY A 529 -23.70 44.99 20.34
N ILE A 530 -22.85 45.14 21.37
CA ILE A 530 -21.40 44.84 21.27
C ILE A 530 -21.19 43.36 20.95
N GLN A 531 -21.87 42.45 21.66
CA GLN A 531 -21.78 41.01 21.39
C GLN A 531 -22.27 40.64 19.99
N PHE A 532 -23.33 41.29 19.52
CA PHE A 532 -23.85 41.10 18.16
C PHE A 532 -22.87 41.62 17.09
N ALA A 533 -22.24 42.78 17.32
CA ALA A 533 -21.19 43.32 16.45
C ALA A 533 -19.98 42.37 16.35
N GLN A 534 -19.54 41.78 17.47
CA GLN A 534 -18.46 40.79 17.47
C GLN A 534 -18.83 39.54 16.67
N LEU A 535 -20.05 39.01 16.83
CA LEU A 535 -20.54 37.85 16.09
C LEU A 535 -20.63 38.09 14.57
N LEU A 536 -20.79 39.33 14.12
CA LEU A 536 -20.85 39.71 12.70
C LEU A 536 -19.47 39.66 12.02
N VAL A 537 -18.39 39.70 12.79
CA VAL A 537 -17.00 39.84 12.31
C VAL A 537 -16.13 38.61 12.59
N GLN A 538 -16.58 37.67 13.44
CA GLN A 538 -15.83 36.46 13.81
C GLN A 538 -15.56 35.47 12.66
N ASP A 539 -16.25 35.58 11.51
CA ASP A 539 -16.02 34.71 10.34
C ASP A 539 -15.05 35.33 9.32
N ASN A 540 -14.41 34.48 8.49
CA ASN A 540 -13.43 34.89 7.46
C ASN A 540 -13.96 35.92 6.45
N GLU A 541 -15.28 35.98 6.26
CA GLU A 541 -16.00 37.00 5.50
C GLU A 541 -16.87 37.83 6.46
N PRO A 542 -16.60 39.13 6.62
CA PRO A 542 -17.40 39.99 7.48
C PRO A 542 -18.82 40.11 6.91
N LEU A 543 -19.82 39.78 7.72
CA LEU A 543 -21.24 39.81 7.32
C LEU A 543 -21.79 41.25 7.18
N ALA A 544 -21.03 42.24 7.63
CA ALA A 544 -21.36 43.66 7.57
C ALA A 544 -20.10 44.49 7.29
N ASP A 545 -20.29 45.68 6.71
CA ASP A 545 -19.20 46.62 6.47
C ASP A 545 -18.66 47.15 7.80
N LEU A 546 -17.38 46.83 8.07
CA LEU A 546 -16.65 47.25 9.28
C LEU A 546 -16.66 48.76 9.47
N THR A 547 -16.65 49.54 8.39
CA THR A 547 -16.68 51.00 8.45
C THR A 547 -18.00 51.49 9.05
N GLN A 548 -19.11 50.91 8.60
CA GLN A 548 -20.45 51.27 9.08
C GLN A 548 -20.68 50.80 10.53
N VAL A 549 -20.11 49.65 10.91
CA VAL A 549 -20.15 49.19 12.30
C VAL A 549 -19.39 50.16 13.22
N VAL A 550 -18.20 50.61 12.80
CA VAL A 550 -17.40 51.61 13.51
C VAL A 550 -18.14 52.95 13.61
N ASP A 551 -18.78 53.39 12.54
CA ASP A 551 -19.57 54.62 12.56
C ASP A 551 -20.74 54.51 13.55
N VAL A 552 -21.42 53.36 13.65
CA VAL A 552 -22.46 53.10 14.67
C VAL A 552 -21.90 53.15 16.10
N PHE A 553 -20.66 52.69 16.33
CA PHE A 553 -20.00 52.82 17.64
C PHE A 553 -19.62 54.28 17.97
N LEU A 554 -19.16 55.03 16.97
CA LEU A 554 -18.80 56.45 17.11
C LEU A 554 -20.02 57.34 17.30
N GLU A 555 -21.14 57.05 16.62
CA GLU A 555 -22.44 57.71 16.82
C GLU A 555 -22.90 57.64 18.30
N GLN A 556 -22.47 56.62 19.05
CA GLN A 556 -22.78 56.42 20.47
C GLN A 556 -21.63 56.79 21.43
N ASN A 557 -20.54 57.41 20.95
CA ASN A 557 -19.35 57.78 21.73
C ASN A 557 -18.63 56.61 22.45
N LEU A 558 -18.69 55.38 21.94
CA LEU A 558 -18.09 54.18 22.56
C LEU A 558 -16.65 53.91 22.09
N VAL A 559 -15.72 54.85 22.30
CA VAL A 559 -14.34 54.79 21.74
C VAL A 559 -13.52 53.59 22.26
N GLN A 560 -13.52 53.32 23.57
CA GLN A 560 -12.74 52.22 24.14
C GLN A 560 -13.22 50.84 23.64
N GLN A 561 -14.54 50.67 23.52
CA GLN A 561 -15.15 49.45 23.00
C GLN A 561 -14.94 49.31 21.49
N CYS A 562 -14.95 50.43 20.76
CA CYS A 562 -14.59 50.47 19.35
C CYS A 562 -13.11 50.07 19.12
N THR A 563 -12.19 50.54 19.97
CA THR A 563 -10.77 50.13 19.93
C THR A 563 -10.63 48.63 20.18
N ALA A 564 -11.30 48.08 21.21
CA ALA A 564 -11.27 46.64 21.49
C ALA A 564 -11.85 45.81 20.34
N PHE A 565 -12.96 46.26 19.75
CA PHE A 565 -13.58 45.64 18.59
C PHE A 565 -12.66 45.67 17.36
N LEU A 566 -12.06 46.83 17.05
CA LEU A 566 -11.15 46.98 15.91
C LEU A 566 -9.85 46.18 16.08
N LEU A 567 -9.33 46.04 17.30
CA LEU A 567 -8.16 45.20 17.58
C LEU A 567 -8.44 43.72 17.30
N ASP A 568 -9.64 43.24 17.62
CA ASP A 568 -10.04 41.86 17.31
C ASP A 568 -10.35 41.68 15.81
N ALA A 569 -11.05 42.64 15.21
CA ALA A 569 -11.45 42.62 13.81
C ALA A 569 -10.26 42.73 12.83
N LEU A 570 -9.26 43.57 13.14
CA LEU A 570 -8.10 43.84 12.29
C LEU A 570 -6.93 42.88 12.53
N LYS A 571 -7.07 41.89 13.42
CA LYS A 571 -6.01 40.94 13.81
C LYS A 571 -5.36 40.20 12.63
N ASN A 572 -6.08 40.04 11.52
CA ASN A 572 -5.61 39.38 10.30
C ASN A 572 -4.80 40.29 9.36
N ASN A 573 -4.64 41.59 9.68
CA ASN A 573 -3.76 42.55 9.01
C ASN A 573 -3.85 42.55 7.46
N ARG A 574 -5.06 42.75 6.91
CA ARG A 574 -5.30 42.77 5.46
C ARG A 574 -4.99 44.14 4.83
N GLU A 575 -4.49 44.14 3.59
CA GLU A 575 -4.17 45.35 2.81
C GLU A 575 -5.38 46.28 2.63
N ASP A 576 -6.55 45.72 2.31
CA ASP A 576 -7.79 46.47 2.06
C ASP A 576 -8.29 47.27 3.29
N GLN A 577 -7.81 46.89 4.48
CA GLN A 577 -8.17 47.50 5.75
C GLN A 577 -7.14 48.54 6.23
N GLY A 578 -6.14 48.90 5.42
CA GLY A 578 -5.09 49.87 5.78
C GLY A 578 -5.61 51.24 6.22
N HIS A 579 -6.73 51.68 5.66
CA HIS A 579 -7.40 52.92 6.08
C HIS A 579 -7.99 52.83 7.49
N LEU A 580 -8.55 51.68 7.88
CA LEU A 580 -9.04 51.42 9.25
C LEU A 580 -7.89 51.28 10.25
N GLN A 581 -6.76 50.70 9.83
CA GLN A 581 -5.53 50.63 10.64
C GLN A 581 -4.99 52.03 10.92
N THR A 582 -4.94 52.89 9.90
CA THR A 582 -4.51 54.28 10.03
C THR A 582 -5.43 55.04 10.96
N ARG A 583 -6.75 54.89 10.81
CA ARG A 583 -7.77 55.54 11.66
C ARG A 583 -7.73 55.04 13.12
N LEU A 584 -7.45 53.75 13.34
CA LEU A 584 -7.23 53.18 14.68
C LEU A 584 -6.00 53.79 15.35
N LEU A 585 -4.87 53.85 14.65
CA LEU A 585 -3.62 54.40 15.17
C LEU A 585 -3.72 55.90 15.38
N GLU A 586 -4.34 56.63 14.48
CA GLU A 586 -4.58 58.07 14.59
C GLU A 586 -5.45 58.40 15.82
N MET A 587 -6.58 57.72 15.98
CA MET A 587 -7.48 57.89 17.13
C MET A 587 -6.75 57.62 18.46
N ASN A 588 -5.93 56.56 18.51
CA ASN A 588 -5.16 56.23 19.72
C ASN A 588 -3.93 57.13 19.92
N LEU A 589 -3.21 57.55 18.89
CA LEU A 589 -2.08 58.49 19.03
C LEU A 589 -2.54 59.87 19.51
N MET A 590 -3.75 60.29 19.15
CA MET A 590 -4.34 61.55 19.63
C MET A 590 -4.91 61.47 21.05
N GLN A 591 -5.57 60.36 21.42
CA GLN A 591 -6.27 60.25 22.70
C GLN A 591 -5.52 59.45 23.78
N ALA A 592 -4.67 58.49 23.39
CA ALA A 592 -3.96 57.57 24.29
C ALA A 592 -2.62 57.06 23.69
N PRO A 593 -1.53 57.88 23.68
CA PRO A 593 -0.26 57.55 23.03
C PRO A 593 0.40 56.24 23.52
N GLN A 594 0.18 55.88 24.79
CA GLN A 594 0.70 54.63 25.37
C GLN A 594 0.06 53.38 24.76
N VAL A 595 -1.22 53.45 24.38
CA VAL A 595 -1.92 52.35 23.71
C VAL A 595 -1.41 52.21 22.28
N ALA A 596 -1.17 53.34 21.59
CA ALA A 596 -0.58 53.33 20.27
C ALA A 596 0.86 52.78 20.26
N ASP A 597 1.69 53.13 21.26
CA ASP A 597 3.04 52.57 21.42
C ASP A 597 3.01 51.05 21.60
N ALA A 598 2.10 50.53 22.44
CA ALA A 598 1.91 49.09 22.61
C ALA A 598 1.42 48.40 21.32
N ILE A 599 0.53 49.04 20.56
CA ILE A 599 0.04 48.51 19.29
C ILE A 599 1.16 48.45 18.24
N LEU A 600 1.95 49.53 18.11
CA LEU A 600 3.07 49.63 17.16
C LEU A 600 4.23 48.70 17.57
N GLY A 601 4.53 48.60 18.86
CA GLY A 601 5.55 47.69 19.41
C GLY A 601 5.24 46.22 19.17
N ASN A 602 3.95 45.84 19.16
CA ASN A 602 3.52 44.48 18.86
C ASN A 602 3.53 44.14 17.35
N ASN A 603 3.88 45.07 16.46
CA ASN A 603 3.91 44.88 15.00
C ASN A 603 2.62 44.26 14.42
N MET A 604 1.45 44.56 15.00
CA MET A 604 0.20 43.91 14.61
C MET A 604 -0.32 44.35 13.22
N PHE A 605 0.15 45.49 12.72
CA PHE A 605 -0.35 46.10 11.48
C PHE A 605 0.81 46.50 10.56
N THR A 606 0.64 46.38 9.24
CA THR A 606 1.70 46.67 8.25
C THR A 606 1.30 47.64 7.13
N HIS A 607 0.00 47.91 6.96
CA HIS A 607 -0.59 48.57 5.79
C HIS A 607 -1.12 49.99 6.07
N TYR A 608 -0.83 50.56 7.24
CA TYR A 608 -1.14 51.95 7.56
C TYR A 608 -0.15 52.94 6.91
N ASP A 609 -0.52 54.22 6.86
CA ASP A 609 0.32 55.32 6.33
C ASP A 609 1.56 55.55 7.22
N ARG A 610 2.69 54.96 6.83
CA ARG A 610 3.94 54.98 7.61
C ARG A 610 4.56 56.38 7.74
N PRO A 611 4.68 57.21 6.68
CA PRO A 611 5.17 58.58 6.82
C PRO A 611 4.35 59.43 7.78
N HIS A 612 3.01 59.33 7.71
CA HIS A 612 2.13 60.09 8.58
C HIS A 612 2.26 59.67 10.04
N ILE A 613 2.26 58.35 10.30
CA ILE A 613 2.44 57.80 11.64
C ILE A 613 3.85 58.08 12.19
N ALA A 614 4.91 58.03 11.38
CA ALA A 614 6.29 58.33 11.79
C ALA A 614 6.42 59.76 12.35
N GLN A 615 5.81 60.74 11.69
CA GLN A 615 5.79 62.14 12.14
C GLN A 615 4.99 62.29 13.45
N LEU A 616 3.88 61.56 13.60
CA LEU A 616 3.09 61.57 14.84
C LEU A 616 3.85 60.88 16.00
N CYS A 617 4.61 59.82 15.72
CA CYS A 617 5.47 59.14 16.70
C CYS A 617 6.65 60.03 17.16
N GLU A 618 7.28 60.76 16.24
CA GLU A 618 8.33 61.74 16.56
C GLU A 618 7.77 62.86 17.46
N LYS A 619 6.59 63.42 17.12
CA LYS A 619 5.89 64.41 17.95
C LYS A 619 5.46 63.87 19.32
N ALA A 620 5.18 62.57 19.41
CA ALA A 620 4.85 61.88 20.65
C ALA A 620 6.08 61.44 21.48
N GLY A 621 7.31 61.66 21.00
CA GLY A 621 8.56 61.36 21.72
C GLY A 621 9.10 59.93 21.55
N LEU A 622 8.59 59.14 20.60
CA LEU A 622 8.93 57.73 20.39
C LEU A 622 9.99 57.54 19.28
N LEU A 623 11.24 57.96 19.53
CA LEU A 623 12.32 57.98 18.53
C LEU A 623 12.71 56.61 17.97
N GLN A 624 12.65 55.54 18.77
CA GLN A 624 12.93 54.17 18.29
C GLN A 624 11.91 53.71 17.26
N ARG A 625 10.62 54.02 17.47
CA ARG A 625 9.55 53.68 16.53
C ARG A 625 9.60 54.58 15.29
N ALA A 626 9.97 55.86 15.45
CA ALA A 626 10.20 56.77 14.32
C ALA A 626 11.32 56.26 13.39
N LEU A 627 12.46 55.81 13.94
CA LEU A 627 13.58 55.21 13.19
C LEU A 627 13.22 53.95 12.39
N GLU A 628 12.22 53.19 12.84
CA GLU A 628 11.72 52.01 12.10
C GLU A 628 10.84 52.39 10.89
N HIS A 629 10.33 53.62 10.86
CA HIS A 629 9.42 54.09 9.82
C HIS A 629 10.03 55.14 8.87
N TYR A 630 11.17 55.74 9.22
CA TYR A 630 11.94 56.55 8.28
C TYR A 630 12.58 55.71 7.19
N THR A 631 12.58 56.24 5.97
CA THR A 631 13.14 55.59 4.77
C THR A 631 14.30 56.36 4.15
N ASP A 632 14.57 57.61 4.57
CA ASP A 632 15.65 58.46 4.04
C ASP A 632 16.96 58.31 4.84
N LEU A 633 18.07 58.06 4.13
CA LEU A 633 19.42 57.92 4.69
C LEU A 633 19.87 59.14 5.48
N TYR A 634 19.40 60.35 5.12
CA TYR A 634 19.73 61.58 5.84
C TYR A 634 19.10 61.60 7.24
N ASP A 635 17.80 61.27 7.35
CA ASP A 635 17.08 61.20 8.63
C ASP A 635 17.61 60.05 9.50
N ILE A 636 17.99 58.93 8.88
CA ILE A 636 18.62 57.78 9.55
C ILE A 636 20.00 58.17 10.11
N LYS A 637 20.89 58.79 9.31
CA LYS A 637 22.21 59.24 9.78
C LYS A 637 22.08 60.25 10.94
N ARG A 638 21.12 61.16 10.89
CA ARG A 638 20.86 62.15 11.97
C ARG A 638 20.45 61.47 13.29
N ALA A 639 19.58 60.48 13.21
CA ALA A 639 19.04 59.81 14.39
C ALA A 639 19.98 58.72 14.95
N VAL A 640 20.75 58.01 14.12
CA VAL A 640 21.66 56.91 14.53
C VAL A 640 22.90 57.39 15.29
N VAL A 641 23.36 58.63 15.07
CA VAL A 641 24.52 59.21 15.79
C VAL A 641 24.24 59.37 17.29
N HIS A 642 22.97 59.42 17.70
CA HIS A 642 22.56 59.51 19.11
C HIS A 642 22.54 58.13 19.78
N THR A 643 23.64 57.38 19.67
CA THR A 643 23.77 56.00 20.17
C THR A 643 23.58 55.87 21.70
N HIS A 644 23.61 56.96 22.45
CA HIS A 644 23.35 57.00 23.90
C HIS A 644 21.86 56.94 24.27
N LEU A 645 20.94 57.25 23.33
CA LEU A 645 19.49 57.15 23.53
C LEU A 645 18.90 55.85 22.93
N LEU A 646 19.76 55.03 22.32
CA LEU A 646 19.38 53.81 21.60
C LEU A 646 19.92 52.58 22.34
N ASN A 647 19.14 51.49 22.33
CA ASN A 647 19.58 50.23 22.91
C ASN A 647 20.63 49.57 21.98
N PRO A 648 21.84 49.22 22.47
CA PRO A 648 22.90 48.59 21.67
C PRO A 648 22.47 47.32 20.93
N GLU A 649 21.66 46.46 21.55
CA GLU A 649 21.22 45.20 20.93
C GLU A 649 20.21 45.43 19.79
N TRP A 650 19.31 46.41 19.97
CA TRP A 650 18.37 46.81 18.92
C TRP A 650 19.11 47.42 17.73
N LEU A 651 20.13 48.23 18.00
CA LEU A 651 20.96 48.85 16.97
C LEU A 651 21.67 47.79 16.10
N VAL A 652 22.27 46.77 16.72
CA VAL A 652 22.92 45.66 15.98
C VAL A 652 21.93 44.96 15.03
N ASN A 653 20.68 44.77 15.44
CA ASN A 653 19.64 44.16 14.59
C ASN A 653 19.09 45.11 13.52
N TYR A 654 19.03 46.41 13.80
CA TYR A 654 18.57 47.43 12.86
C TYR A 654 19.50 47.52 11.64
N PHE A 655 20.82 47.42 11.84
CA PHE A 655 21.79 47.45 10.73
C PHE A 655 21.60 46.31 9.73
N GLY A 656 21.06 45.15 10.14
CA GLY A 656 20.71 44.09 9.20
C GLY A 656 19.58 44.42 8.22
N ARG A 657 18.84 45.51 8.42
CA ARG A 657 17.77 45.97 7.51
C ARG A 657 18.26 47.03 6.52
N LEU A 658 19.45 47.61 6.75
CA LEU A 658 20.04 48.61 5.88
C LEU A 658 20.77 47.94 4.69
N SER A 659 20.94 48.66 3.59
CA SER A 659 21.71 48.15 2.45
C SER A 659 23.20 47.98 2.81
N VAL A 660 23.92 47.15 2.04
CA VAL A 660 25.34 46.84 2.29
C VAL A 660 26.21 48.11 2.26
N ASP A 661 25.96 49.01 1.31
CA ASP A 661 26.72 50.27 1.19
C ASP A 661 26.33 51.26 2.31
N ASP A 662 25.04 51.37 2.64
CA ASP A 662 24.57 52.21 3.74
C ASP A 662 25.09 51.71 5.10
N CYS A 663 25.21 50.40 5.28
CA CYS A 663 25.81 49.78 6.48
C CYS A 663 27.27 50.18 6.63
N VAL A 664 28.08 50.06 5.57
CA VAL A 664 29.50 50.39 5.62
C VAL A 664 29.68 51.90 5.88
N GLU A 665 28.85 52.76 5.28
CA GLU A 665 28.87 54.20 5.55
C GLU A 665 28.44 54.54 6.98
N CYS A 666 27.39 53.91 7.51
CA CYS A 666 26.94 54.11 8.88
C CYS A 666 27.96 53.57 9.89
N LEU A 667 28.60 52.42 9.63
CA LEU A 667 29.69 51.87 10.47
C LEU A 667 30.92 52.78 10.46
N LYS A 668 31.26 53.35 9.30
CA LYS A 668 32.32 54.35 9.18
C LYS A 668 31.99 55.61 9.97
N ALA A 669 30.75 56.11 9.87
CA ALA A 669 30.29 57.26 10.65
C ALA A 669 30.33 56.99 12.16
N MET A 670 29.98 55.77 12.60
CA MET A 670 30.07 55.34 14.00
C MET A 670 31.53 55.25 14.49
N LEU A 671 32.44 54.63 13.73
CA LEU A 671 33.86 54.54 14.10
C LEU A 671 34.56 55.91 14.09
N GLN A 672 34.20 56.78 13.14
CA GLN A 672 34.74 58.13 13.04
C GLN A 672 34.29 59.03 14.20
N ALA A 673 33.08 58.81 14.73
CA ALA A 673 32.57 59.56 15.89
C ALA A 673 33.26 59.15 17.20
N ASN A 674 33.43 57.85 17.48
CA ASN A 674 34.14 57.38 18.68
C ASN A 674 34.61 55.91 18.56
N ILE A 675 35.89 55.69 18.26
CA ILE A 675 36.47 54.34 18.06
C ILE A 675 36.36 53.48 19.33
N ARG A 676 36.71 53.98 20.51
CA ARG A 676 36.78 53.14 21.73
C ARG A 676 35.42 52.63 22.19
N GLN A 677 34.40 53.47 22.09
CA GLN A 677 33.05 53.13 22.56
C GLN A 677 32.29 52.27 21.54
N ASN A 678 32.51 52.53 20.24
CA ASN A 678 31.78 51.84 19.18
C ASN A 678 32.49 50.58 18.67
N LEU A 679 33.77 50.34 18.99
CA LEU A 679 34.52 49.17 18.49
C LEU A 679 33.83 47.84 18.82
N GLN A 680 33.34 47.65 20.03
CA GLN A 680 32.67 46.40 20.40
C GLN A 680 31.36 46.18 19.63
N VAL A 681 30.55 47.23 19.48
CA VAL A 681 29.28 47.15 18.71
C VAL A 681 29.59 46.93 17.22
N VAL A 682 30.63 47.57 16.69
CA VAL A 682 31.05 47.42 15.28
C VAL A 682 31.63 46.02 15.02
N VAL A 683 32.41 45.46 15.95
CA VAL A 683 32.88 44.07 15.85
C VAL A 683 31.71 43.09 15.90
N GLN A 684 30.71 43.32 16.77
CA GLN A 684 29.50 42.49 16.81
C GLN A 684 28.68 42.58 15.51
N ILE A 685 28.52 43.77 14.93
CA ILE A 685 27.84 43.95 13.64
C ILE A 685 28.64 43.28 12.52
N ALA A 686 29.96 43.47 12.50
CA ALA A 686 30.84 42.84 11.51
C ALA A 686 30.79 41.32 11.61
N THR A 687 30.89 40.73 12.81
CA THR A 687 30.77 39.28 13.05
C THR A 687 29.38 38.75 12.71
N LYS A 688 28.32 39.54 12.82
CA LYS A 688 26.96 39.07 12.49
C LYS A 688 26.65 39.13 10.99
N TYR A 689 27.18 40.12 10.27
CA TYR A 689 26.86 40.38 8.86
C TYR A 689 28.05 40.22 7.90
N HIS A 690 29.12 39.52 8.30
CA HIS A 690 30.34 39.37 7.51
C HIS A 690 30.12 38.76 6.13
N GLU A 691 29.16 37.84 5.98
CA GLU A 691 28.85 37.19 4.70
C GLU A 691 28.28 38.18 3.67
N GLN A 692 27.50 39.17 4.12
CA GLN A 692 26.85 40.16 3.25
C GLN A 692 27.76 41.35 2.96
N LEU A 693 28.56 41.77 3.95
CA LEU A 693 29.47 42.92 3.86
C LEU A 693 30.79 42.57 3.14
N GLY A 694 31.16 41.29 3.11
CA GLY A 694 32.39 40.77 2.51
C GLY A 694 33.58 40.81 3.48
N THR A 695 34.10 39.63 3.82
CA THR A 695 35.21 39.44 4.77
C THR A 695 36.45 40.26 4.38
N GLN A 696 36.75 40.39 3.09
CA GLN A 696 37.91 41.15 2.61
C GLN A 696 37.77 42.66 2.84
N LYS A 697 36.59 43.25 2.59
CA LYS A 697 36.32 44.68 2.85
C LYS A 697 36.37 45.00 4.35
N LEU A 698 35.92 44.07 5.19
CA LEU A 698 36.00 44.20 6.64
C LEU A 698 37.44 44.03 7.15
N ILE A 699 38.22 43.11 6.59
CA ILE A 699 39.65 42.97 6.89
C ILE A 699 40.39 44.27 6.51
N GLU A 700 40.14 44.84 5.34
CA GLU A 700 40.71 46.12 4.91
C GLU A 700 40.27 47.28 5.82
N LEU A 701 39.00 47.31 6.24
CA LEU A 701 38.48 48.28 7.21
C LEU A 701 39.28 48.20 8.52
N PHE A 702 39.43 47.02 9.12
CA PHE A 702 40.17 46.86 10.39
C PHE A 702 41.70 47.06 10.24
N GLU A 703 42.30 46.67 9.12
CA GLU A 703 43.71 46.92 8.79
C GLU A 703 43.97 48.44 8.60
N SER A 704 43.05 49.18 7.97
CA SER A 704 43.17 50.64 7.78
C SER A 704 43.20 51.43 9.10
N PHE A 705 42.49 50.94 10.13
CA PHE A 705 42.50 51.48 11.48
C PHE A 705 43.56 50.83 12.40
N LYS A 706 44.44 49.96 11.89
CA LYS A 706 45.55 49.26 12.59
C LYS A 706 45.13 48.46 13.85
N SER A 707 43.97 47.82 13.84
CA SER A 707 43.47 47.06 15.01
C SER A 707 43.73 45.56 14.89
N ASN A 708 44.90 45.08 15.36
CA ASN A 708 45.24 43.65 15.37
C ASN A 708 44.37 42.83 16.32
N GLU A 709 43.90 43.43 17.43
CA GLU A 709 42.98 42.79 18.37
C GLU A 709 41.57 42.65 17.77
N GLY A 710 41.05 43.71 17.12
CA GLY A 710 39.78 43.64 16.40
C GLY A 710 39.79 42.59 15.30
N LEU A 711 40.91 42.49 14.57
CA LEU A 711 41.11 41.47 13.53
C LEU A 711 41.19 40.05 14.13
N PHE A 712 41.87 39.85 15.27
CA PHE A 712 41.93 38.56 15.95
C PHE A 712 40.56 38.10 16.45
N TYR A 713 39.78 38.97 17.11
CA TYR A 713 38.45 38.62 17.59
C TYR A 713 37.46 38.38 16.45
N PHE A 714 37.51 39.19 15.39
CA PHE A 714 36.70 39.00 14.19
C PHE A 714 37.06 37.68 13.48
N LEU A 715 38.33 37.47 13.14
CA LEU A 715 38.76 36.25 12.44
C LEU A 715 38.60 35.00 13.31
N GLY A 716 38.81 35.07 14.63
CA GLY A 716 38.57 33.94 15.53
C GLY A 716 37.12 33.48 15.59
N SER A 717 36.17 34.41 15.41
CA SER A 717 34.75 34.06 15.29
C SER A 717 34.41 33.36 13.97
N ILE A 718 35.20 33.58 12.92
CA ILE A 718 34.91 33.13 11.55
C ILE A 718 35.76 31.92 11.13
N VAL A 719 36.97 31.77 11.67
CA VAL A 719 37.96 30.78 11.20
C VAL A 719 37.48 29.34 11.27
N ASN A 720 36.63 28.99 12.25
CA ASN A 720 36.07 27.64 12.37
C ASN A 720 35.07 27.30 11.26
N PHE A 721 34.52 28.31 10.57
CA PHE A 721 33.48 28.17 9.56
C PHE A 721 33.97 28.49 8.14
N SER A 722 34.99 29.34 8.00
CA SER A 722 35.57 29.67 6.70
C SER A 722 36.35 28.48 6.14
N GLN A 723 36.31 28.28 4.82
CA GLN A 723 37.16 27.32 4.10
C GLN A 723 38.27 28.00 3.31
N GLU A 724 38.39 29.33 3.40
CA GLU A 724 39.39 30.09 2.65
C GLU A 724 40.78 29.93 3.25
N PRO A 725 41.78 29.44 2.49
CA PRO A 725 43.13 29.20 3.00
C PRO A 725 43.79 30.47 3.57
N ASP A 726 43.53 31.63 2.98
CA ASP A 726 44.09 32.91 3.43
C ASP A 726 43.51 33.40 4.77
N VAL A 727 42.25 33.09 5.07
CA VAL A 727 41.63 33.42 6.37
C VAL A 727 42.25 32.58 7.48
N HIS A 728 42.42 31.27 7.24
CA HIS A 728 43.10 30.37 8.18
C HIS A 728 44.57 30.76 8.37
N PHE A 729 45.27 31.11 7.28
CA PHE A 729 46.66 31.55 7.35
C PHE A 729 46.81 32.90 8.09
N LYS A 730 45.98 33.91 7.77
CA LYS A 730 45.98 35.20 8.47
C LYS A 730 45.58 35.06 9.94
N TYR A 731 44.69 34.13 10.27
CA TYR A 731 44.35 33.81 11.66
C TYR A 731 45.53 33.17 12.41
N ILE A 732 46.20 32.17 11.82
CA ILE A 732 47.43 31.57 12.38
C ILE A 732 48.51 32.66 12.57
N GLN A 733 48.65 33.58 11.62
CA GLN A 733 49.59 34.70 11.71
C GLN A 733 49.21 35.68 12.84
N ALA A 734 47.94 36.04 12.96
CA ALA A 734 47.44 36.90 14.03
C ALA A 734 47.62 36.24 15.41
N ALA A 735 47.26 34.96 15.54
CA ALA A 735 47.41 34.17 16.76
C ALA A 735 48.88 33.97 17.18
N CYS A 736 49.78 33.74 16.21
CA CYS A 736 51.22 33.63 16.48
C CYS A 736 51.81 34.98 16.93
N LYS A 737 51.36 36.10 16.36
CA LYS A 737 51.81 37.45 16.76
C LYS A 737 51.22 37.92 18.10
N THR A 738 50.04 37.43 18.47
CA THR A 738 49.42 37.69 19.80
C THR A 738 49.88 36.70 20.88
N GLY A 739 50.71 35.71 20.55
CA GLY A 739 51.34 34.77 21.49
C GLY A 739 50.48 33.57 21.92
N GLN A 740 49.39 33.27 21.21
CA GLN A 740 48.41 32.24 21.58
C GLN A 740 48.74 30.87 20.92
N ILE A 741 49.75 30.17 21.42
CA ILE A 741 50.29 28.92 20.81
C ILE A 741 49.28 27.75 20.84
N LYS A 742 48.44 27.65 21.87
CA LYS A 742 47.43 26.57 21.98
C LYS A 742 46.37 26.63 20.88
N GLU A 743 46.02 27.83 20.44
CA GLU A 743 45.05 28.00 19.35
C GLU A 743 45.66 27.67 17.99
N VAL A 744 46.96 27.91 17.82
CA VAL A 744 47.72 27.43 16.65
C VAL A 744 47.76 25.90 16.61
N GLU A 745 48.03 25.24 17.74
CA GLU A 745 47.98 23.77 17.85
C GLU A 745 46.59 23.23 17.48
N ARG A 746 45.54 23.82 18.05
CA ARG A 746 44.16 23.45 17.79
C ARG A 746 43.81 23.55 16.31
N ILE A 747 44.09 24.68 15.67
CA ILE A 747 43.80 24.88 14.24
C ILE A 747 44.62 23.93 13.37
N CYS A 748 45.90 23.67 13.71
CA CYS A 748 46.72 22.71 12.96
C CYS A 748 46.16 21.27 13.07
N ARG A 749 45.61 20.90 14.24
CA ARG A 749 44.99 19.58 14.47
C ARG A 749 43.60 19.44 13.85
N GLU A 750 42.79 20.49 13.89
CA GLU A 750 41.37 20.43 13.55
C GLU A 750 41.11 20.86 12.09
N SER A 751 41.74 21.94 11.62
CA SER A 751 41.48 22.51 10.30
C SER A 751 42.17 21.76 9.16
N ASN A 752 41.48 21.56 8.04
CA ASN A 752 41.99 20.98 6.79
C ASN A 752 42.13 22.01 5.67
N CYS A 753 41.78 23.28 5.92
CA CYS A 753 41.57 24.28 4.87
C CYS A 753 42.79 25.16 4.59
N TYR A 754 43.86 25.02 5.38
CA TYR A 754 45.12 25.72 5.14
C TYR A 754 46.04 24.89 4.24
N ASP A 755 46.91 25.57 3.48
CA ASP A 755 47.94 24.92 2.68
C ASP A 755 48.99 24.25 3.59
N PRO A 756 49.08 22.90 3.61
CA PRO A 756 49.96 22.18 4.53
C PRO A 756 51.44 22.46 4.28
N GLU A 757 51.87 22.76 3.05
CA GLU A 757 53.27 23.06 2.76
C GLU A 757 53.65 24.46 3.23
N ARG A 758 52.78 25.45 2.98
CA ARG A 758 52.99 26.84 3.41
C ARG A 758 53.01 26.97 4.93
N VAL A 759 52.10 26.27 5.62
CA VAL A 759 52.06 26.21 7.09
C VAL A 759 53.23 25.40 7.65
N LYS A 760 53.59 24.25 7.06
CA LYS A 760 54.79 23.46 7.45
C LYS A 760 56.06 24.29 7.35
N ASN A 761 56.26 25.04 6.27
CA ASN A 761 57.44 25.88 6.08
C ASN A 761 57.45 27.06 7.06
N PHE A 762 56.31 27.74 7.26
CA PHE A 762 56.18 28.81 8.26
C PHE A 762 56.47 28.30 9.69
N LEU A 763 55.98 27.12 10.07
CA LEU A 763 56.22 26.53 11.39
C LEU A 763 57.68 26.07 11.57
N LYS A 764 58.33 25.56 10.52
CA LYS A 764 59.78 25.26 10.52
C LYS A 764 60.62 26.53 10.73
N GLU A 765 60.26 27.64 10.09
CA GLU A 765 60.94 28.93 10.25
C GLU A 765 60.68 29.58 11.61
N ALA A 766 59.45 29.49 12.12
CA ALA A 766 59.03 30.11 13.38
C ALA A 766 59.69 29.51 14.64
N LYS A 767 60.32 28.31 14.53
CA LYS A 767 61.06 27.61 15.59
C LYS A 767 60.37 27.69 16.97
N LEU A 768 59.11 27.22 17.02
CA LEU A 768 58.32 27.22 18.25
C LEU A 768 58.99 26.36 19.34
N THR A 769 58.80 26.75 20.61
CA THR A 769 59.32 26.03 21.78
C THR A 769 58.70 24.65 21.96
N ASP A 770 57.49 24.43 21.45
CA ASP A 770 56.81 23.14 21.41
C ASP A 770 56.64 22.72 19.95
N GLN A 771 57.19 21.56 19.59
CA GLN A 771 57.20 21.03 18.22
C GLN A 771 55.96 20.18 17.91
N LEU A 772 55.04 20.00 18.86
CA LEU A 772 53.78 19.24 18.68
C LEU A 772 52.92 19.73 17.49
N PRO A 773 52.73 21.04 17.24
CA PRO A 773 51.98 21.50 16.07
C PRO A 773 52.60 21.03 14.75
N LEU A 774 53.94 20.98 14.66
CA LEU A 774 54.65 20.47 13.49
C LEU A 774 54.50 18.96 13.34
N ILE A 775 54.57 18.20 14.45
CA ILE A 775 54.38 16.75 14.47
C ILE A 775 52.97 16.38 13.99
N ILE A 776 51.94 17.10 14.45
CA ILE A 776 50.53 16.86 14.08
C ILE A 776 50.31 17.10 12.58
N VAL A 777 50.84 18.20 12.02
CA VAL A 777 50.73 18.48 10.58
C VAL A 777 51.44 17.40 9.77
N CYS A 778 52.64 16.99 10.17
CA CYS A 778 53.40 15.96 9.47
C CYS A 778 52.78 14.57 9.55
N ASP A 779 52.22 14.17 10.71
CA ASP A 779 51.52 12.90 10.88
C ASP A 779 50.23 12.85 10.06
N ARG A 780 49.40 13.90 10.16
CA ARG A 780 48.08 13.96 9.50
C ARG A 780 48.17 13.92 7.98
N PHE A 781 49.18 14.57 7.40
CA PHE A 781 49.38 14.63 5.94
C PHE A 781 50.43 13.63 5.43
N ASN A 782 50.77 12.61 6.22
CA ASN A 782 51.62 11.48 5.83
C ASN A 782 53.08 11.86 5.46
N PHE A 783 53.59 12.98 5.97
CA PHE A 783 54.98 13.43 5.83
C PHE A 783 55.88 12.85 6.94
N VAL A 784 55.57 11.64 7.43
CA VAL A 784 56.25 11.01 8.58
C VAL A 784 57.72 10.73 8.28
N HIS A 785 58.06 10.33 7.05
CA HIS A 785 59.45 10.11 6.65
C HIS A 785 60.29 11.41 6.73
N ASP A 786 59.77 12.52 6.22
CA ASP A 786 60.41 13.85 6.31
C ASP A 786 60.53 14.35 7.75
N LEU A 787 59.54 14.04 8.59
CA LEU A 787 59.55 14.36 10.01
C LEU A 787 60.64 13.57 10.74
N VAL A 788 60.76 12.25 10.50
CA VAL A 788 61.80 11.40 11.09
C VAL A 788 63.19 11.89 10.67
N LEU A 789 63.37 12.24 9.39
CA LEU A 789 64.64 12.82 8.90
C LEU A 789 64.96 14.17 9.57
N TYR A 790 63.98 15.05 9.75
CA TYR A 790 64.16 16.36 10.39
C TYR A 790 64.43 16.23 11.89
N LEU A 791 63.73 15.34 12.60
CA LEU A 791 63.90 15.11 14.03
C LEU A 791 65.23 14.40 14.34
N TYR A 792 65.63 13.42 13.51
CA TYR A 792 66.91 12.72 13.66
C TYR A 792 68.10 13.66 13.41
N ARG A 793 68.07 14.46 12.33
CA ARG A 793 69.13 15.46 12.04
C ARG A 793 69.29 16.52 13.14
N ASN A 794 68.26 16.78 13.92
CA ASN A 794 68.28 17.72 15.03
C ASN A 794 68.50 17.04 16.41
N ASN A 795 68.90 15.76 16.43
CA ASN A 795 69.20 14.94 17.63
C ASN A 795 68.01 14.75 18.61
N LEU A 796 66.76 14.72 18.12
CA LEU A 796 65.56 14.61 18.95
C LEU A 796 64.95 13.19 18.91
N MET A 797 65.74 12.17 19.28
CA MET A 797 65.29 10.76 19.30
C MET A 797 64.19 10.48 20.33
N GLU A 798 64.21 11.18 21.47
CA GLU A 798 63.22 11.03 22.55
C GLU A 798 61.80 11.40 22.09
N ASN A 799 61.68 12.40 21.20
CA ASN A 799 60.40 12.80 20.61
C ASN A 799 59.88 11.80 19.58
N ILE A 800 60.77 11.04 18.91
CA ILE A 800 60.39 9.94 18.01
C ILE A 800 59.85 8.77 18.83
N GLU A 801 60.49 8.45 19.95
CA GLU A 801 60.02 7.41 20.87
C GLU A 801 58.67 7.76 21.50
N ILE A 802 58.49 8.99 21.98
CA ILE A 802 57.19 9.49 22.50
C ILE A 802 56.12 9.46 21.41
N TYR A 803 56.45 9.81 20.17
CA TYR A 803 55.49 9.76 19.06
C TYR A 803 54.99 8.33 18.79
N VAL A 804 55.88 7.35 18.75
CA VAL A 804 55.50 5.95 18.52
C VAL A 804 54.81 5.34 19.74
N GLN A 805 55.25 5.66 20.96
CA GLN A 805 54.68 5.10 22.20
C GLN A 805 53.34 5.72 22.59
N GLN A 806 53.20 7.04 22.50
CA GLN A 806 52.05 7.78 23.05
C GLN A 806 51.08 8.30 21.98
N ILE A 807 51.55 8.60 20.76
CA ILE A 807 50.72 9.25 19.74
C ILE A 807 50.12 8.21 18.78
N ASN A 808 50.94 7.35 18.16
CA ASN A 808 50.42 6.35 17.24
C ASN A 808 51.30 5.08 17.13
N PRO A 809 51.01 4.03 17.94
CA PRO A 809 51.73 2.76 17.90
C PRO A 809 51.59 2.01 16.55
N GLY A 810 50.50 2.26 15.81
CA GLY A 810 50.23 1.60 14.54
C GLY A 810 51.16 2.02 13.39
N ARG A 811 51.84 3.15 13.50
CA ARG A 811 52.80 3.65 12.50
C ARG A 811 54.24 3.15 12.73
N LEU A 812 54.46 2.30 13.73
CA LEU A 812 55.74 1.64 14.00
C LEU A 812 56.39 1.03 12.76
N PRO A 813 55.68 0.31 11.85
CA PRO A 813 56.30 -0.26 10.64
C PRO A 813 56.98 0.78 9.73
N VAL A 814 56.36 1.95 9.56
CA VAL A 814 56.87 3.03 8.67
C VAL A 814 57.98 3.83 9.35
N VAL A 815 57.94 3.95 10.68
CA VAL A 815 59.02 4.62 11.45
C VAL A 815 60.25 3.74 11.52
N VAL A 816 60.11 2.43 11.79
CA VAL A 816 61.19 1.44 11.64
C VAL A 816 61.67 1.43 10.19
N GLY A 817 60.72 1.56 9.27
CA GLY A 817 60.88 2.02 7.90
C GLY A 817 61.97 3.10 7.74
N GLY A 818 61.65 4.34 8.13
CA GLY A 818 62.56 5.48 7.99
C GLY A 818 63.86 5.36 8.79
N LEU A 819 63.86 4.71 9.96
CA LEU A 819 65.06 4.54 10.79
C LEU A 819 66.08 3.57 10.16
N LEU A 820 65.60 2.54 9.45
CA LEU A 820 66.46 1.61 8.70
C LEU A 820 67.08 2.25 7.46
N ASP A 821 66.42 3.22 6.83
CA ASP A 821 66.98 3.97 5.69
C ASP A 821 68.10 4.95 6.12
N VAL A 822 68.17 5.30 7.41
CA VAL A 822 69.13 6.25 7.98
C VAL A 822 70.28 5.51 8.72
N ASP A 823 70.41 4.20 8.52
CA ASP A 823 71.44 3.33 9.14
C ASP A 823 71.50 3.45 10.68
N CYS A 824 70.33 3.51 11.34
CA CYS A 824 70.25 3.51 12.80
C CYS A 824 70.73 2.17 13.40
N SER A 825 71.24 2.18 14.64
CA SER A 825 71.75 0.97 15.29
C SER A 825 70.67 -0.08 15.53
N GLU A 826 70.99 -1.34 15.24
CA GLU A 826 70.05 -2.46 15.40
C GLU A 826 69.55 -2.61 16.84
N ASP A 827 70.35 -2.27 17.84
CA ASP A 827 69.95 -2.31 19.25
C ASP A 827 68.91 -1.26 19.60
N SER A 828 68.97 -0.06 19.01
CA SER A 828 67.97 0.98 19.22
C SER A 828 66.64 0.62 18.54
N ILE A 829 66.69 -0.04 17.38
CA ILE A 829 65.49 -0.54 16.70
C ILE A 829 64.89 -1.72 17.50
N LYS A 830 65.71 -2.65 18.00
CA LYS A 830 65.26 -3.76 18.86
C LYS A 830 64.61 -3.24 20.14
N GLN A 831 65.20 -2.25 20.81
CA GLN A 831 64.61 -1.65 22.01
C GLN A 831 63.31 -0.89 21.72
N LEU A 832 63.20 -0.20 20.58
CA LEU A 832 61.97 0.46 20.15
C LEU A 832 60.84 -0.56 19.88
N ILE A 833 61.16 -1.71 19.26
CA ILE A 833 60.18 -2.77 19.01
C ILE A 833 59.78 -3.49 20.30
N LEU A 834 60.71 -3.70 21.23
CA LEU A 834 60.43 -4.31 22.53
C LEU A 834 59.65 -3.39 23.48
N SER A 835 59.88 -2.08 23.42
CA SER A 835 59.22 -1.10 24.30
C SER A 835 57.75 -0.88 23.93
N VAL A 836 57.36 -1.14 22.68
CA VAL A 836 56.00 -0.95 22.19
C VAL A 836 55.16 -2.21 22.44
N ARG A 837 54.32 -2.18 23.47
CA ARG A 837 53.33 -3.24 23.79
C ARG A 837 51.97 -3.10 23.06
N GLY A 838 51.87 -2.21 22.08
CA GLY A 838 50.63 -1.91 21.36
C GLY A 838 50.34 -2.89 20.22
N ASN A 839 49.07 -2.99 19.80
CA ASN A 839 48.67 -3.74 18.59
C ASN A 839 49.10 -2.98 17.34
N PHE A 840 50.19 -3.42 16.70
CA PHE A 840 50.57 -3.04 15.35
C PHE A 840 50.47 -4.24 14.42
N ASN A 841 50.30 -3.99 13.13
CA ASN A 841 50.16 -5.05 12.14
C ASN A 841 51.53 -5.72 11.92
N VAL A 842 51.64 -6.97 12.37
CA VAL A 842 52.88 -7.75 12.29
C VAL A 842 53.24 -8.06 10.84
N ASP A 843 52.25 -8.30 9.98
CA ASP A 843 52.48 -8.59 8.56
C ASP A 843 53.09 -7.39 7.82
N GLU A 844 52.67 -6.17 8.17
CA GLU A 844 53.18 -4.93 7.57
C GLU A 844 54.60 -4.60 8.06
N LEU A 845 54.89 -4.86 9.34
CA LEU A 845 56.26 -4.75 9.88
C LEU A 845 57.20 -5.74 9.20
N VAL A 846 56.76 -6.99 9.02
CA VAL A 846 57.55 -8.03 8.36
C VAL A 846 57.81 -7.67 6.91
N GLU A 847 56.83 -7.17 6.16
CA GLU A 847 57.02 -6.74 4.77
C GLU A 847 57.97 -5.52 4.63
N GLU A 848 57.90 -4.52 5.53
CA GLU A 848 58.83 -3.37 5.50
C GLU A 848 60.28 -3.76 5.83
N VAL A 849 60.48 -4.70 6.76
CA VAL A 849 61.82 -5.24 7.07
C VAL A 849 62.30 -6.20 5.97
N LYS A 850 61.39 -6.93 5.31
CA LYS A 850 61.68 -7.84 4.17
C LYS A 850 62.15 -7.09 2.94
N LYS A 851 61.51 -5.97 2.59
CA LYS A 851 61.93 -5.11 1.45
C LYS A 851 63.39 -4.68 1.55
N ARG A 852 63.95 -4.64 2.77
CA ARG A 852 65.33 -4.22 3.05
C ARG A 852 66.26 -5.36 3.46
N ASN A 853 65.86 -6.62 3.26
CA ASN A 853 66.66 -7.83 3.51
C ASN A 853 67.22 -7.97 4.94
N ARG A 854 66.52 -7.49 5.98
CA ARG A 854 66.94 -7.56 7.40
C ARG A 854 65.99 -8.37 8.29
N ILE A 855 65.28 -9.35 7.72
CA ILE A 855 64.19 -10.09 8.38
C ILE A 855 64.64 -10.87 9.64
N GLU A 856 65.91 -11.29 9.71
CA GLU A 856 66.48 -12.00 10.86
C GLU A 856 66.46 -11.16 12.14
N LEU A 857 66.39 -9.83 12.03
CA LEU A 857 66.32 -8.90 13.15
C LEU A 857 65.04 -9.09 13.99
N LEU A 858 63.97 -9.63 13.37
CA LEU A 858 62.68 -9.88 14.02
C LEU A 858 62.56 -11.30 14.61
N LEU A 859 63.49 -12.22 14.32
CA LEU A 859 63.41 -13.63 14.71
C LEU A 859 63.28 -13.83 16.24
N PRO A 860 64.12 -13.21 17.10
CA PRO A 860 64.05 -13.43 18.55
C PRO A 860 62.72 -12.94 19.16
N TRP A 861 62.16 -11.89 18.58
CA TRP A 861 60.89 -11.31 19.01
C TRP A 861 59.69 -12.20 18.59
N LEU A 862 59.72 -12.75 17.37
CA LEU A 862 58.69 -13.65 16.86
C LEU A 862 58.71 -15.01 17.59
N GLU A 863 59.87 -15.59 17.88
CA GLU A 863 60.00 -16.86 18.61
C GLU A 863 59.50 -16.74 20.06
N THR A 864 59.79 -15.62 20.74
CA THR A 864 59.27 -15.34 22.09
C THR A 864 57.74 -15.30 22.07
N ARG A 865 57.13 -14.68 21.05
CA ARG A 865 55.66 -14.59 20.89
C ARG A 865 55.01 -15.96 20.60
N VAL A 866 55.70 -16.84 19.89
CA VAL A 866 55.22 -18.23 19.66
C VAL A 866 55.36 -19.08 20.93
N HIS A 867 56.45 -18.91 21.71
CA HIS A 867 56.64 -19.61 22.98
C HIS A 867 55.64 -19.19 24.06
N ASP A 868 55.23 -17.92 24.05
CA ASP A 868 54.17 -17.36 24.92
C ASP A 868 52.75 -17.84 24.56
N GLY A 869 52.61 -18.74 23.58
CA GLY A 869 51.34 -19.40 23.24
C GLY A 869 50.43 -18.60 22.31
N SER A 870 50.98 -17.67 21.51
CA SER A 870 50.20 -16.94 20.50
C SER A 870 49.61 -17.90 19.45
N THR A 871 48.37 -17.65 19.04
CA THR A 871 47.66 -18.41 17.98
C THR A 871 47.50 -17.60 16.69
N ASP A 872 48.19 -16.46 16.59
CA ASP A 872 48.03 -15.51 15.49
C ASP A 872 48.61 -16.05 14.16
N PRO A 873 47.78 -16.22 13.11
CA PRO A 873 48.25 -16.73 11.82
C PRO A 873 49.36 -15.89 11.19
N GLY A 874 49.40 -14.57 11.40
CA GLY A 874 50.44 -13.69 10.85
C GLY A 874 51.83 -13.97 11.42
N VAL A 875 51.91 -14.16 12.75
CA VAL A 875 53.15 -14.51 13.46
C VAL A 875 53.65 -15.89 13.01
N HIS A 876 52.75 -16.89 12.95
CA HIS A 876 53.10 -18.24 12.53
C HIS A 876 53.48 -18.32 11.05
N THR A 877 52.83 -17.51 10.19
CA THR A 877 53.14 -17.40 8.76
C THR A 877 54.47 -16.69 8.52
N ALA A 878 54.79 -15.65 9.29
CA ALA A 878 56.09 -14.99 9.23
C ALA A 878 57.22 -15.93 9.67
N VAL A 879 57.04 -16.66 10.79
CA VAL A 879 58.00 -17.66 11.25
C VAL A 879 58.13 -18.82 10.26
N ALA A 880 57.05 -19.25 9.61
CA ALA A 880 57.11 -20.25 8.54
C ALA A 880 57.96 -19.77 7.35
N LYS A 881 57.71 -18.55 6.86
CA LYS A 881 58.49 -17.93 5.76
C LYS A 881 59.97 -17.80 6.12
N ILE A 882 60.29 -17.43 7.37
CA ILE A 882 61.67 -17.32 7.82
C ILE A 882 62.35 -18.69 7.94
N ASN A 883 61.69 -19.71 8.49
CA ASN A 883 62.25 -21.07 8.56
C ASN A 883 62.49 -21.70 7.17
N ILE A 884 61.64 -21.37 6.19
CA ILE A 884 61.82 -21.77 4.77
C ILE A 884 63.01 -21.02 4.15
N ASP A 885 63.18 -19.73 4.46
CA ASP A 885 64.30 -18.91 3.96
C ASP A 885 65.65 -19.31 4.61
N SER A 886 65.67 -19.67 5.91
CA SER A 886 66.86 -20.07 6.69
C SER A 886 67.18 -21.58 6.62
N ASN A 887 66.37 -22.37 5.90
CA ASN A 887 66.50 -23.82 5.66
C ASN A 887 66.63 -24.68 6.94
N SER A 888 66.01 -24.26 8.05
CA SER A 888 66.04 -24.97 9.33
C SER A 888 64.79 -25.85 9.47
N ASN A 889 64.92 -27.14 9.09
CA ASN A 889 63.86 -28.17 9.15
C ASN A 889 62.42 -27.67 8.82
N PRO A 890 62.22 -27.02 7.66
CA PRO A 890 60.93 -26.40 7.31
C PRO A 890 59.80 -27.43 7.21
N GLU A 891 60.09 -28.65 6.76
CA GLU A 891 59.08 -29.70 6.61
C GLU A 891 58.46 -30.13 7.94
N LYS A 892 59.26 -30.21 9.02
CA LYS A 892 58.76 -30.54 10.36
C LYS A 892 57.88 -29.44 10.92
N PHE A 893 58.29 -28.18 10.75
CA PHE A 893 57.49 -27.03 11.19
C PHE A 893 56.14 -26.96 10.45
N LEU A 894 56.13 -27.24 9.14
CA LEU A 894 54.91 -27.23 8.34
C LEU A 894 53.96 -28.38 8.69
N ARG A 895 54.46 -29.52 9.20
CA ARG A 895 53.62 -30.64 9.63
C ARG A 895 53.13 -30.52 11.08
N ASP A 896 53.99 -30.06 11.99
CA ASP A 896 53.68 -30.05 13.43
C ASP A 896 52.87 -28.81 13.87
N ASN A 897 52.92 -27.69 13.13
CA ASN A 897 52.31 -26.43 13.54
C ASN A 897 50.87 -26.26 13.01
N ALA A 898 49.91 -26.14 13.93
CA ALA A 898 48.48 -26.10 13.64
C ALA A 898 47.89 -24.69 13.35
N TYR A 899 48.70 -23.63 13.33
CA TYR A 899 48.16 -22.24 13.33
C TYR A 899 48.64 -21.35 12.17
N TYR A 900 49.50 -21.81 11.25
CA TYR A 900 49.88 -21.01 10.07
C TYR A 900 48.81 -21.07 8.97
N ASP A 901 48.72 -20.00 8.16
CA ASP A 901 47.85 -19.95 6.98
C ASP A 901 48.47 -20.72 5.81
N SER A 902 47.90 -21.89 5.53
CA SER A 902 48.37 -22.83 4.51
C SER A 902 48.33 -22.27 3.09
N ARG A 903 47.43 -21.32 2.79
CA ARG A 903 47.28 -20.77 1.43
C ARG A 903 48.33 -19.70 1.14
N VAL A 904 48.63 -18.85 2.12
CA VAL A 904 49.66 -17.81 2.00
C VAL A 904 51.06 -18.42 2.01
N VAL A 905 51.30 -19.41 2.87
CA VAL A 905 52.56 -20.15 2.89
C VAL A 905 52.71 -21.01 1.64
N GLY A 906 51.65 -21.70 1.20
CA GLY A 906 51.66 -22.51 -0.03
C GLY A 906 52.06 -21.69 -1.26
N LYS A 907 51.44 -20.52 -1.47
CA LYS A 907 51.78 -19.62 -2.58
C LYS A 907 53.18 -19.04 -2.48
N TYR A 908 53.71 -18.88 -1.27
CA TYR A 908 55.10 -18.46 -1.06
C TYR A 908 56.07 -19.59 -1.42
N CYS A 909 55.74 -20.83 -1.06
CA CYS A 909 56.53 -22.01 -1.38
C CYS A 909 56.52 -22.33 -2.88
N GLU A 910 55.43 -22.09 -3.61
CA GLU A 910 55.32 -22.34 -5.07
C GLU A 910 56.50 -21.77 -5.87
N LYS A 911 57.03 -20.61 -5.46
CA LYS A 911 58.14 -19.94 -6.15
C LYS A 911 59.54 -20.43 -5.73
N ARG A 912 59.67 -21.09 -4.58
CA ARG A 912 60.97 -21.47 -3.99
C ARG A 912 61.18 -22.98 -3.99
N ASP A 913 60.23 -23.72 -3.44
CA ASP A 913 60.22 -25.18 -3.45
C ASP A 913 58.78 -25.68 -3.62
N PRO A 914 58.41 -26.10 -4.84
CA PRO A 914 57.10 -26.67 -5.13
C PRO A 914 56.72 -27.87 -4.24
N HIS A 915 57.67 -28.63 -3.69
CA HIS A 915 57.37 -29.76 -2.80
C HIS A 915 56.88 -29.31 -1.43
N LEU A 916 57.48 -28.26 -0.86
CA LEU A 916 57.02 -27.67 0.40
C LEU A 916 55.65 -26.98 0.25
N ALA A 917 55.34 -26.51 -0.96
CA ALA A 917 54.01 -25.97 -1.29
C ALA A 917 52.94 -27.06 -1.20
N CYS A 918 53.21 -28.25 -1.74
CA CYS A 918 52.30 -29.39 -1.64
C CYS A 918 52.03 -29.77 -0.18
N VAL A 919 53.06 -29.81 0.68
CA VAL A 919 52.90 -30.13 2.12
C VAL A 919 52.04 -29.09 2.84
N ALA A 920 52.23 -27.80 2.53
CA ALA A 920 51.42 -26.73 3.09
C ALA A 920 49.95 -26.82 2.64
N TYR A 921 49.70 -27.08 1.35
CA TYR A 921 48.34 -27.21 0.81
C TYR A 921 47.61 -28.48 1.27
N GLU A 922 48.34 -29.59 1.44
CA GLU A 922 47.82 -30.86 1.96
C GLU A 922 47.22 -30.69 3.37
N ARG A 923 47.90 -29.94 4.26
CA ARG A 923 47.36 -29.60 5.59
C ARG A 923 46.09 -28.75 5.51
N GLY A 924 46.08 -27.77 4.60
CA GLY A 924 45.02 -26.78 4.48
C GLY A 924 43.75 -27.26 3.75
N GLY A 925 43.70 -28.52 3.31
CA GLY A 925 42.57 -29.06 2.57
C GLY A 925 42.34 -28.41 1.20
N CYS A 926 43.32 -27.69 0.66
CA CYS A 926 43.21 -26.89 -0.57
C CYS A 926 43.52 -27.74 -1.82
N ASP A 927 42.54 -28.56 -2.23
CA ASP A 927 42.71 -29.54 -3.32
C ASP A 927 43.03 -28.95 -4.67
N MET A 928 42.30 -27.90 -5.05
CA MET A 928 42.37 -27.34 -6.38
C MET A 928 43.68 -26.59 -6.60
N GLU A 929 44.15 -25.88 -5.57
CA GLU A 929 45.45 -25.21 -5.59
C GLU A 929 46.61 -26.21 -5.64
N LEU A 930 46.53 -27.32 -4.90
CA LEU A 930 47.53 -28.39 -4.95
C LEU A 930 47.58 -29.06 -6.33
N ILE A 931 46.42 -29.40 -6.90
CA ILE A 931 46.32 -29.99 -8.24
C ILE A 931 46.90 -29.03 -9.29
N ASN A 932 46.58 -27.74 -9.22
CA ASN A 932 47.12 -26.76 -10.17
C ASN A 932 48.65 -26.63 -10.05
N VAL A 933 49.20 -26.53 -8.84
CA VAL A 933 50.65 -26.43 -8.63
C VAL A 933 51.39 -27.67 -9.10
N CYS A 934 50.79 -28.85 -8.89
CA CYS A 934 51.35 -30.10 -9.37
C CYS A 934 51.33 -30.20 -10.91
N ASN A 935 50.22 -29.81 -11.55
CA ASN A 935 50.08 -29.83 -13.00
C ASN A 935 51.01 -28.81 -13.69
N GLU A 936 51.15 -27.61 -13.13
CA GLU A 936 52.03 -26.56 -13.68
C GLU A 936 53.52 -26.93 -13.56
N ASN A 937 53.91 -27.59 -12.46
CA ASN A 937 55.32 -27.93 -12.20
C ASN A 937 55.68 -29.39 -12.54
N SER A 938 54.80 -30.11 -13.22
CA SER A 938 54.99 -31.53 -13.59
C SER A 938 55.28 -32.47 -12.41
N LEU A 939 54.78 -32.13 -11.21
CA LEU A 939 54.94 -32.92 -9.98
C LEU A 939 53.90 -34.04 -9.85
N PHE A 940 53.67 -34.76 -10.95
CA PHE A 940 52.65 -35.81 -11.06
C PHE A 940 52.85 -36.98 -10.06
N LYS A 941 54.05 -37.17 -9.51
CA LYS A 941 54.33 -38.16 -8.46
C LYS A 941 53.70 -37.79 -7.12
N SER A 942 53.83 -36.53 -6.71
CA SER A 942 53.23 -36.03 -5.47
C SER A 942 51.72 -35.91 -5.60
N GLU A 943 51.24 -35.49 -6.78
CA GLU A 943 49.82 -35.47 -7.12
C GLU A 943 49.18 -36.86 -7.08
N ALA A 944 49.84 -37.86 -7.66
CA ALA A 944 49.39 -39.25 -7.62
C ALA A 944 49.28 -39.79 -6.18
N ARG A 945 50.30 -39.55 -5.34
CA ARG A 945 50.27 -39.97 -3.92
C ARG A 945 49.13 -39.30 -3.15
N TYR A 946 48.88 -38.02 -3.43
CA TYR A 946 47.84 -37.25 -2.76
C TYR A 946 46.42 -37.71 -3.15
N LEU A 947 46.17 -37.93 -4.45
CA LEU A 947 44.88 -38.40 -4.95
C LEU A 947 44.51 -39.79 -4.43
N VAL A 948 45.50 -40.68 -4.28
CA VAL A 948 45.31 -42.04 -3.73
C VAL A 948 44.95 -41.98 -2.24
N ARG A 949 45.61 -41.13 -1.45
CA ARG A 949 45.36 -40.99 0.00
C ARG A 949 44.04 -40.30 0.35
N ARG A 950 43.57 -39.35 -0.47
CA ARG A 950 42.39 -38.51 -0.15
C ARG A 950 41.04 -39.22 -0.37
N LYS A 951 41.00 -40.33 -1.11
CA LYS A 951 39.81 -41.21 -1.30
C LYS A 951 38.52 -40.47 -1.73
N ASP A 952 38.62 -39.42 -2.55
CA ASP A 952 37.47 -38.58 -2.96
C ASP A 952 37.05 -38.84 -4.44
N PRO A 953 35.82 -39.33 -4.70
CA PRO A 953 35.36 -39.63 -6.06
C PRO A 953 35.27 -38.40 -6.97
N ALA A 954 34.99 -37.21 -6.41
CA ALA A 954 34.79 -36.00 -7.20
C ALA A 954 36.12 -35.46 -7.77
N LEU A 955 37.21 -35.59 -7.00
CA LEU A 955 38.55 -35.22 -7.45
C LEU A 955 39.04 -36.17 -8.55
N TRP A 956 38.79 -37.47 -8.40
CA TRP A 956 39.11 -38.46 -9.43
C TRP A 956 38.35 -38.21 -10.73
N GLU A 957 37.06 -37.87 -10.66
CA GLU A 957 36.28 -37.51 -11.84
C GLU A 957 36.85 -36.26 -12.53
N TYR A 958 37.17 -35.20 -11.79
CA TYR A 958 37.71 -33.96 -12.32
C TYR A 958 39.04 -34.17 -13.07
N VAL A 959 39.92 -34.95 -12.46
CA VAL A 959 41.27 -35.20 -12.97
C VAL A 959 41.26 -36.18 -14.16
N LEU A 960 40.35 -37.16 -14.17
CA LEU A 960 40.25 -38.18 -15.22
C LEU A 960 39.35 -37.79 -16.41
N ARG A 961 38.84 -36.54 -16.49
CA ARG A 961 38.06 -36.06 -17.64
C ARG A 961 38.84 -36.14 -18.94
N GLU A 962 38.14 -36.44 -20.05
CA GLU A 962 38.75 -36.54 -21.38
C GLU A 962 39.36 -35.22 -21.86
N ASP A 963 38.85 -34.09 -21.38
CA ASP A 963 39.31 -32.74 -21.72
C ASP A 963 40.62 -32.34 -21.01
N ASN A 964 41.11 -33.14 -20.06
CA ASN A 964 42.32 -32.81 -19.30
C ASN A 964 43.59 -33.20 -20.08
N GLN A 965 44.41 -32.20 -20.43
CA GLN A 965 45.66 -32.38 -21.18
C GLN A 965 46.74 -33.16 -20.39
N TYR A 966 46.66 -33.16 -19.05
CA TYR A 966 47.62 -33.82 -18.16
C TYR A 966 47.17 -35.21 -17.68
N ARG A 967 46.05 -35.72 -18.24
CA ARG A 967 45.45 -37.02 -17.88
C ARG A 967 46.43 -38.19 -18.04
N GLN A 968 47.14 -38.29 -19.17
CA GLN A 968 48.04 -39.42 -19.46
C GLN A 968 49.32 -39.44 -18.60
N PRO A 969 50.07 -38.32 -18.44
CA PRO A 969 51.22 -38.25 -17.53
C PRO A 969 50.89 -38.63 -16.09
N LEU A 970 49.73 -38.19 -15.60
CA LEU A 970 49.29 -38.47 -14.25
C LEU A 970 48.89 -39.94 -14.07
N ILE A 971 48.13 -40.51 -15.00
CA ILE A 971 47.80 -41.95 -14.99
C ILE A 971 49.07 -42.81 -14.97
N ASN A 972 50.06 -42.47 -15.79
CA ASN A 972 51.33 -43.19 -15.83
C ASN A 972 52.07 -43.12 -14.48
N GLN A 973 52.04 -41.98 -13.78
CA GLN A 973 52.68 -41.85 -12.46
C GLN A 973 51.88 -42.47 -11.31
N VAL A 974 50.55 -42.53 -11.41
CA VAL A 974 49.70 -43.32 -10.50
C VAL A 974 50.07 -44.79 -10.59
N ILE A 975 50.15 -45.34 -11.82
CA ILE A 975 50.54 -46.75 -12.06
C ILE A 975 52.01 -47.00 -11.67
N GLN A 976 52.92 -46.09 -12.00
CA GLN A 976 54.34 -46.34 -11.81
C GLN A 976 54.84 -46.12 -10.38
N THR A 977 54.32 -45.11 -9.67
CA THR A 977 54.92 -44.61 -8.42
C THR A 977 53.98 -44.79 -7.22
N ALA A 978 52.73 -44.29 -7.29
CA ALA A 978 51.85 -44.29 -6.12
C ALA A 978 51.43 -45.70 -5.71
N VAL A 979 51.17 -46.56 -6.68
CA VAL A 979 50.69 -47.93 -6.46
C VAL A 979 51.79 -48.87 -5.94
N ALA A 980 53.05 -48.60 -6.27
CA ALA A 980 54.19 -49.39 -5.76
C ALA A 980 54.49 -49.09 -4.28
N GLU A 981 54.13 -47.90 -3.80
CA GLU A 981 54.44 -47.43 -2.44
C GLU A 981 53.28 -47.58 -1.45
N THR A 982 52.04 -47.79 -1.95
CA THR A 982 50.85 -47.98 -1.11
C THR A 982 50.74 -49.43 -0.62
N GLN A 983 50.60 -49.60 0.69
CA GLN A 983 50.36 -50.89 1.35
C GLN A 983 48.91 -51.05 1.86
N ASP A 984 48.02 -50.08 1.63
CA ASP A 984 46.62 -50.10 2.07
C ASP A 984 45.68 -50.67 0.96
N PRO A 985 44.98 -51.81 1.20
CA PRO A 985 44.07 -52.40 0.24
C PRO A 985 42.91 -51.49 -0.21
N GLU A 986 42.46 -50.57 0.65
CA GLU A 986 41.32 -49.71 0.33
C GLU A 986 41.66 -48.61 -0.68
N GLU A 987 42.87 -48.04 -0.58
CA GLU A 987 43.38 -47.01 -1.50
C GLU A 987 43.51 -47.56 -2.93
N ILE A 988 43.98 -48.80 -3.04
CA ILE A 988 44.08 -49.52 -4.31
C ILE A 988 42.69 -49.81 -4.89
N SER A 989 41.77 -50.31 -4.06
CA SER A 989 40.38 -50.60 -4.49
C SER A 989 39.65 -49.35 -4.99
N PHE A 990 39.85 -48.20 -4.34
CA PHE A 990 39.26 -46.94 -4.75
C PHE A 990 39.83 -46.44 -6.08
N THR A 991 41.14 -46.56 -6.26
CA THR A 991 41.84 -46.21 -7.50
C THR A 991 41.36 -47.10 -8.67
N VAL A 992 41.23 -48.42 -8.45
CA VAL A 992 40.70 -49.37 -9.44
C VAL A 992 39.25 -49.03 -9.82
N LYS A 993 38.39 -48.69 -8.85
CA LYS A 993 37.01 -48.25 -9.13
C LYS A 993 36.96 -46.96 -9.94
N ALA A 994 37.81 -45.97 -9.62
CA ALA A 994 37.89 -44.71 -10.36
C ALA A 994 38.28 -44.95 -11.83
N PHE A 995 39.24 -45.86 -12.09
CA PHE A 995 39.65 -46.23 -13.45
C PHE A 995 38.58 -47.03 -14.21
N MET A 996 37.81 -47.88 -13.51
CA MET A 996 36.67 -48.58 -14.10
C MET A 996 35.55 -47.62 -14.50
N ILE A 997 35.24 -46.61 -13.68
CA ILE A 997 34.23 -45.59 -13.97
C ILE A 997 34.67 -44.70 -15.15
N ALA A 998 35.98 -44.44 -15.26
CA ALA A 998 36.56 -43.62 -16.33
C ALA A 998 36.80 -44.36 -17.66
N ASP A 999 36.35 -45.62 -17.79
CA ASP A 999 36.41 -46.48 -18.99
C ASP A 999 37.81 -46.62 -19.63
N LEU A 1000 38.82 -46.94 -18.81
CA LEU A 1000 40.23 -47.08 -19.24
C LEU A 1000 40.75 -48.54 -19.10
N PRO A 1001 40.37 -49.48 -19.98
CA PRO A 1001 40.66 -50.91 -19.81
C PRO A 1001 42.15 -51.27 -19.93
N ASN A 1002 42.92 -50.65 -20.84
CA ASN A 1002 44.34 -50.98 -21.03
C ASN A 1002 45.21 -50.50 -19.84
N ASN A 1003 44.92 -49.30 -19.34
CA ASN A 1003 45.63 -48.73 -18.19
C ASN A 1003 45.25 -49.47 -16.88
N LEU A 1004 44.03 -50.01 -16.81
CA LEU A 1004 43.59 -50.87 -15.71
C LEU A 1004 44.32 -52.22 -15.70
N ILE A 1005 44.61 -52.79 -16.88
CA ILE A 1005 45.42 -54.00 -17.00
C ILE A 1005 46.84 -53.75 -16.52
N GLU A 1006 47.51 -52.69 -17.01
CA GLU A 1006 48.88 -52.37 -16.57
C GLU A 1006 48.97 -52.08 -15.05
N LEU A 1007 47.97 -51.42 -14.49
CA LEU A 1007 47.84 -51.19 -13.05
C LEU A 1007 47.74 -52.51 -12.27
N LEU A 1008 46.81 -53.38 -12.70
CA LEU A 1008 46.52 -54.64 -12.01
C LEU A 1008 47.67 -55.66 -12.18
N GLU A 1009 48.31 -55.73 -13.36
CA GLU A 1009 49.51 -56.56 -13.60
C GLU A 1009 50.61 -56.19 -12.59
N LYS A 1010 50.89 -54.89 -12.42
CA LYS A 1010 51.93 -54.41 -11.53
C LYS A 1010 51.61 -54.61 -10.05
N ILE A 1011 50.34 -54.56 -9.64
CA ILE A 1011 49.93 -54.81 -8.26
C ILE A 1011 50.01 -56.30 -7.91
N VAL A 1012 49.53 -57.15 -8.82
CA VAL A 1012 49.35 -58.58 -8.55
C VAL A 1012 50.65 -59.36 -8.79
N ILE A 1013 51.48 -58.98 -9.77
CA ILE A 1013 52.69 -59.70 -10.17
C ILE A 1013 53.93 -59.18 -9.44
N ASP A 1014 54.10 -57.85 -9.31
CA ASP A 1014 55.34 -57.27 -8.76
C ASP A 1014 55.28 -57.03 -7.23
N ASN A 1015 54.11 -57.03 -6.60
CA ASN A 1015 53.94 -56.62 -5.19
C ASN A 1015 53.39 -57.76 -4.30
N SER A 1016 54.27 -58.32 -3.45
CA SER A 1016 54.04 -59.59 -2.72
C SER A 1016 52.96 -59.57 -1.63
N VAL A 1017 52.36 -58.41 -1.32
CA VAL A 1017 51.34 -58.26 -0.26
C VAL A 1017 49.92 -58.36 -0.83
N PHE A 1018 49.75 -58.03 -2.12
CA PHE A 1018 48.47 -58.04 -2.83
C PHE A 1018 48.34 -59.21 -3.80
N SER A 1019 49.42 -59.95 -4.00
CA SER A 1019 49.44 -61.17 -4.79
C SER A 1019 48.54 -62.26 -4.23
N GLU A 1020 48.11 -62.23 -2.96
CA GLU A 1020 47.19 -63.23 -2.36
C GLU A 1020 45.70 -62.77 -2.38
N HIS A 1021 45.42 -61.56 -2.87
CA HIS A 1021 44.06 -60.99 -2.84
C HIS A 1021 43.18 -61.49 -4.00
N ARG A 1022 42.35 -62.50 -3.73
CA ARG A 1022 41.42 -63.14 -4.68
C ARG A 1022 40.62 -62.17 -5.57
N ASN A 1023 40.07 -61.09 -5.02
CA ASN A 1023 39.25 -60.16 -5.79
C ASN A 1023 40.04 -59.37 -6.85
N LEU A 1024 41.30 -59.03 -6.58
CA LEU A 1024 42.15 -58.29 -7.52
C LEU A 1024 42.66 -59.21 -8.63
N GLN A 1025 43.00 -60.45 -8.30
CA GLN A 1025 43.32 -61.47 -9.30
C GLN A 1025 42.11 -61.76 -10.22
N ASN A 1026 40.92 -61.88 -9.64
CA ASN A 1026 39.68 -62.05 -10.40
C ASN A 1026 39.45 -60.86 -11.35
N LEU A 1027 39.61 -59.63 -10.87
CA LEU A 1027 39.47 -58.43 -11.69
C LEU A 1027 40.52 -58.37 -12.82
N LEU A 1028 41.77 -58.75 -12.58
CA LEU A 1028 42.82 -58.80 -13.60
C LEU A 1028 42.45 -59.77 -14.72
N ILE A 1029 42.05 -61.00 -14.38
CA ILE A 1029 41.70 -62.02 -15.36
C ILE A 1029 40.41 -61.61 -16.12
N LEU A 1030 39.40 -61.07 -15.44
CA LEU A 1030 38.16 -60.62 -16.08
C LEU A 1030 38.38 -59.43 -17.03
N THR A 1031 39.26 -58.51 -16.66
CA THR A 1031 39.62 -57.37 -17.51
C THR A 1031 40.44 -57.82 -18.71
N ALA A 1032 41.38 -58.76 -18.52
CA ALA A 1032 42.16 -59.36 -19.60
C ALA A 1032 41.28 -60.15 -20.59
N ILE A 1033 40.32 -60.96 -20.13
CA ILE A 1033 39.39 -61.69 -21.02
C ILE A 1033 38.60 -60.72 -21.93
N LYS A 1034 38.27 -59.53 -21.43
CA LYS A 1034 37.53 -58.51 -22.19
C LYS A 1034 38.40 -57.69 -23.15
N ALA A 1035 39.66 -57.38 -22.79
CA ALA A 1035 40.48 -56.42 -23.53
C ALA A 1035 41.72 -57.03 -24.24
N ASP A 1036 42.36 -58.08 -23.71
CA ASP A 1036 43.50 -58.75 -24.34
C ASP A 1036 43.54 -60.27 -24.03
N ARG A 1037 43.06 -61.08 -24.98
CA ARG A 1037 42.91 -62.53 -24.84
C ARG A 1037 44.24 -63.30 -24.85
N SER A 1038 45.33 -62.68 -25.31
CA SER A 1038 46.63 -63.37 -25.50
C SER A 1038 47.37 -63.64 -24.19
N ARG A 1039 47.16 -62.79 -23.17
CA ARG A 1039 47.86 -62.86 -21.87
C ARG A 1039 47.11 -63.65 -20.80
N VAL A 1040 45.87 -64.05 -21.07
CA VAL A 1040 44.98 -64.75 -20.12
C VAL A 1040 45.60 -66.07 -19.66
N MET A 1041 46.23 -66.81 -20.57
CA MET A 1041 46.88 -68.08 -20.24
C MET A 1041 48.11 -67.89 -19.32
N ASP A 1042 48.88 -66.83 -19.54
CA ASP A 1042 50.05 -66.52 -18.70
C ASP A 1042 49.62 -66.15 -17.28
N TYR A 1043 48.51 -65.42 -17.10
CA TYR A 1043 47.98 -65.09 -15.76
C TYR A 1043 47.38 -66.30 -15.05
N ILE A 1044 46.68 -67.17 -15.76
CA ILE A 1044 46.16 -68.43 -15.20
C ILE A 1044 47.29 -69.31 -14.67
N ASN A 1045 48.41 -69.37 -15.40
CA ASN A 1045 49.57 -70.15 -15.00
C ASN A 1045 50.34 -69.50 -13.84
N SER A 1046 50.39 -68.17 -13.77
CA SER A 1046 51.20 -67.44 -12.79
C SER A 1046 50.49 -67.17 -11.46
N LEU A 1047 49.16 -67.16 -11.42
CA LEU A 1047 48.36 -66.82 -10.22
C LEU A 1047 47.81 -68.08 -9.53
N GLU A 1048 47.63 -68.04 -8.21
CA GLU A 1048 47.26 -69.22 -7.41
C GLU A 1048 45.99 -69.05 -6.53
N ASP A 1049 45.52 -67.82 -6.28
CA ASP A 1049 44.46 -67.53 -5.28
C ASP A 1049 43.19 -66.88 -5.87
N TYR A 1050 42.81 -67.26 -7.09
CA TYR A 1050 41.61 -66.74 -7.78
C TYR A 1050 40.42 -67.72 -7.75
N ASP A 1051 39.22 -67.22 -8.07
CA ASP A 1051 37.99 -68.03 -8.10
C ASP A 1051 37.93 -68.92 -9.34
N ALA A 1052 38.52 -70.12 -9.24
CA ALA A 1052 38.66 -71.05 -10.35
C ALA A 1052 37.31 -71.42 -11.04
N PRO A 1053 36.22 -71.78 -10.31
CA PRO A 1053 34.91 -72.05 -10.93
C PRO A 1053 34.31 -70.88 -11.71
N ASP A 1054 34.30 -69.68 -11.14
CA ASP A 1054 33.65 -68.52 -11.75
C ASP A 1054 34.44 -68.00 -12.96
N ILE A 1055 35.77 -67.94 -12.85
CA ILE A 1055 36.64 -67.50 -13.93
C ILE A 1055 36.64 -68.51 -15.08
N ALA A 1056 36.66 -69.81 -14.79
CA ALA A 1056 36.62 -70.83 -15.83
C ALA A 1056 35.26 -70.84 -16.57
N ASN A 1057 34.13 -70.62 -15.89
CA ASN A 1057 32.83 -70.44 -16.55
C ASN A 1057 32.79 -69.21 -17.47
N ILE A 1058 33.42 -68.12 -17.04
CA ILE A 1058 33.52 -66.88 -17.83
C ILE A 1058 34.48 -67.05 -19.02
N ALA A 1059 35.55 -67.83 -18.86
CA ALA A 1059 36.46 -68.19 -19.95
C ALA A 1059 35.78 -69.09 -21.00
N ILE A 1060 35.00 -70.09 -20.56
CA ILE A 1060 34.17 -70.95 -21.44
C ILE A 1060 33.16 -70.11 -22.23
N SER A 1061 32.52 -69.15 -21.57
CA SER A 1061 31.56 -68.23 -22.21
C SER A 1061 32.21 -67.34 -23.27
N ASN A 1062 33.52 -67.06 -23.15
CA ASN A 1062 34.30 -66.25 -24.08
C ASN A 1062 35.14 -67.08 -25.09
N GLN A 1063 34.89 -68.39 -25.20
CA GLN A 1063 35.55 -69.33 -26.13
C GLN A 1063 37.04 -69.63 -25.85
N LEU A 1064 37.51 -69.43 -24.61
CA LEU A 1064 38.88 -69.72 -24.16
C LEU A 1064 38.92 -71.07 -23.42
N TYR A 1065 38.87 -72.17 -24.19
CA TYR A 1065 38.67 -73.52 -23.67
C TYR A 1065 39.95 -74.17 -23.11
N GLU A 1066 41.14 -73.88 -23.66
CA GLU A 1066 42.43 -74.40 -23.15
C GLU A 1066 42.82 -73.73 -21.82
N GLU A 1067 42.49 -72.45 -21.69
CA GLU A 1067 42.63 -71.63 -20.49
C GLU A 1067 41.72 -72.14 -19.37
N ALA A 1068 40.45 -72.38 -19.68
CA ALA A 1068 39.49 -72.96 -18.74
C ALA A 1068 39.88 -74.38 -18.28
N PHE A 1069 40.39 -75.21 -19.20
CA PHE A 1069 40.92 -76.54 -18.87
C PHE A 1069 42.13 -76.47 -17.93
N SER A 1070 43.07 -75.58 -18.20
CA SER A 1070 44.27 -75.38 -17.38
C SER A 1070 43.94 -74.87 -15.97
N ILE A 1071 42.93 -74.00 -15.82
CA ILE A 1071 42.40 -73.59 -14.51
C ILE A 1071 41.88 -74.81 -13.73
N TYR A 1072 40.99 -75.61 -14.33
CA TYR A 1072 40.41 -76.76 -13.62
C TYR A 1072 41.45 -77.83 -13.28
N LYS A 1073 42.46 -78.02 -14.13
CA LYS A 1073 43.59 -78.92 -13.86
C LYS A 1073 44.47 -78.42 -12.72
N LYS A 1074 44.71 -77.11 -12.62
CA LYS A 1074 45.58 -76.50 -11.60
C LYS A 1074 44.96 -76.55 -10.19
N PHE A 1075 43.64 -76.50 -10.07
CA PHE A 1075 42.91 -76.54 -8.78
C PHE A 1075 42.33 -77.93 -8.41
N GLU A 1076 42.82 -79.01 -9.05
CA GLU A 1076 42.45 -80.41 -8.78
C GLU A 1076 40.94 -80.73 -8.92
N VAL A 1077 40.19 -79.95 -9.70
CA VAL A 1077 38.77 -80.21 -10.00
C VAL A 1077 38.65 -81.14 -11.21
N ASN A 1078 39.08 -82.39 -11.02
CA ASN A 1078 39.28 -83.36 -12.12
C ASN A 1078 37.98 -83.69 -12.89
N THR A 1079 36.81 -83.69 -12.24
CA THR A 1079 35.53 -83.95 -12.90
C THR A 1079 35.16 -82.88 -13.93
N SER A 1080 35.34 -81.61 -13.59
CA SER A 1080 35.06 -80.48 -14.48
C SER A 1080 36.15 -80.34 -15.56
N ALA A 1081 37.41 -80.62 -15.22
CA ALA A 1081 38.51 -80.65 -16.19
C ALA A 1081 38.29 -81.71 -17.29
N ILE A 1082 37.89 -82.92 -16.90
CA ILE A 1082 37.52 -84.00 -17.84
C ILE A 1082 36.30 -83.59 -18.67
N GLN A 1083 35.32 -82.92 -18.08
CA GLN A 1083 34.14 -82.48 -18.80
C GLN A 1083 34.47 -81.42 -19.86
N VAL A 1084 35.37 -80.47 -19.58
CA VAL A 1084 35.88 -79.52 -20.58
C VAL A 1084 36.67 -80.23 -21.70
N LEU A 1085 37.45 -81.26 -21.37
CA LEU A 1085 38.16 -82.07 -22.38
C LEU A 1085 37.25 -82.90 -23.27
N ILE A 1086 36.18 -83.46 -22.72
CA ILE A 1086 35.24 -84.33 -23.45
C ILE A 1086 34.27 -83.48 -24.27
N ASP A 1087 33.65 -82.45 -23.67
CA ASP A 1087 32.57 -81.70 -24.30
C ASP A 1087 33.08 -80.58 -25.23
N HIS A 1088 34.24 -79.96 -24.93
CA HIS A 1088 34.71 -78.78 -25.65
C HIS A 1088 36.02 -78.98 -26.44
N ILE A 1089 37.01 -79.75 -25.95
CA ILE A 1089 38.31 -79.95 -26.62
C ILE A 1089 38.38 -81.27 -27.44
N LYS A 1090 37.54 -82.26 -27.13
CA LYS A 1090 37.41 -83.57 -27.81
C LYS A 1090 38.69 -84.39 -27.93
N ASN A 1091 39.57 -84.36 -26.93
CA ASN A 1091 40.81 -85.16 -26.91
C ASN A 1091 40.75 -86.23 -25.81
N LEU A 1092 40.39 -87.45 -26.20
CA LEU A 1092 40.14 -88.57 -25.27
C LEU A 1092 41.41 -89.11 -24.60
N ASP A 1093 42.58 -89.02 -25.25
CA ASP A 1093 43.83 -89.53 -24.68
C ASP A 1093 44.30 -88.67 -23.50
N ARG A 1094 44.13 -87.34 -23.59
CA ARG A 1094 44.41 -86.40 -22.48
C ARG A 1094 43.40 -86.44 -21.34
N ALA A 1095 42.22 -87.00 -21.57
CA ALA A 1095 41.20 -87.19 -20.53
C ALA A 1095 41.40 -88.51 -19.76
N TYR A 1096 42.27 -89.40 -20.26
CA TYR A 1096 42.58 -90.70 -19.65
C TYR A 1096 43.79 -90.64 -18.71
N GLU A 1097 44.74 -89.73 -18.97
CA GLU A 1097 45.78 -89.27 -18.01
C GLU A 1097 45.17 -88.41 -16.89
#